data_AF-A0A970ALE7-F1
#
_entry.id   AF-A0A970ALE7-F1
#
_cell.length_a   1.000
_cell.length_b   1.000
_cell.length_c   1.000
_cell.angle_alpha   90.00
_cell.angle_beta   90.00
_cell.angle_gamma   90.00
#
_symmetry.space_group_name_H-M   'P 1'
#
loop_
_entity.id
_entity.type
_entity.pdbx_description
1 polymer ?
#
loop_
_entity_poly.entity_id
_entity_poly.type
_entity_poly.pdbx_seq_one_letter_code
_entity_poly.pdbx_strand_id
1 'polypeptide(L)'
;MKSNRFQELDMMRGFAACWVVGIHFWTWIIIPQFLGYNNYFEYIKAVGQASTIAKFVPLPFNSVGNIIFDLLNIFFILGYQGVHIFFVLSGFGLAYSRILKPDESWSLFIKRKFSRLYPTYFILYIFCLIVPRLRSDLFFGMFDWVSFWRSLIFLDKAIPFSWFMFPLIQFYLCFFLLFKWLYKFSIRRLLVISLAIQIPYVFLYFILGWNLYRPLLNVGYLASSRLFEFCLGMAMAKVYTRNPTLLINYLTKPVTIALAIFCEIVGIMCTFKFANHIIFWGWSLPFAMSIYDALIGFGIFVIIFNICRKLSDFSALITKFLTWIAQISYELYLTQFIGLIIIPMFFTTVVRGEPSLLTVNRAIILYVLALEICIINAFLLQHLTNSIARQARLAINLFFSRSDISDISEAKQLKHRRLIVLALIGLTLLGLVFRLYVAWRTNHTLPDTPARLTGDETGYEGLAYWLLKGHFFEWPGQTPVYPLFVAGCYAIFGRSPASVVYVQAFLGAITIPLTFILARRFTGVQSSLVAAGLIALHPSLILHVRRLQTEVLYAPLILLTVLGLLWALERPQWQNFRLAGAVLAITNLCRSTAMFFPLIVPLLMPREWHLKRKITLFVAYVGAIIIITAPWTYHNYRTHKTFLVYSVSTALLWQGSPEFYHLAYEQLPKRHIVQIWQEELNPARNGGHDAFTIEGDRYFTKRAIASILREPAVYLWYCLQKVVFFWLGNPLSDWPDRAMFNVKAMRLFFSPQQIVGILVSRILPVFAALGMIVLWPRWRDFLPLLAVCGYFTLSHALTYAEVRYSEPLHPILAIIIAAAAGELQHRLKLISQ
;
A
#
# COMPACT_ATOMS: atom_id res chain seq x y z
N MET A 1 -21.38 -32.05 2.10
CA MET A 1 -22.01 -31.55 0.84
C MET A 1 -21.25 -30.35 0.29
N LYS A 2 -20.16 -30.58 -0.46
CA LYS A 2 -19.21 -29.53 -0.89
C LYS A 2 -19.04 -29.46 -2.43
N SER A 3 -20.04 -29.89 -3.22
CA SER A 3 -19.90 -30.05 -4.68
C SER A 3 -20.81 -29.21 -5.59
N ASN A 4 -21.61 -28.27 -5.09
CA ASN A 4 -22.45 -27.39 -5.95
C ASN A 4 -21.95 -25.93 -5.99
N ARG A 5 -20.63 -25.72 -6.14
CA ARG A 5 -20.14 -24.38 -6.51
C ARG A 5 -20.37 -24.19 -8.00
N PHE A 6 -20.94 -23.04 -8.35
CA PHE A 6 -21.29 -22.62 -9.70
C PHE A 6 -20.02 -22.29 -10.49
N GLN A 7 -19.24 -23.32 -10.79
CA GLN A 7 -17.89 -23.24 -11.34
C GLN A 7 -17.86 -22.46 -12.65
N GLU A 8 -18.90 -22.63 -13.48
CA GLU A 8 -19.06 -21.90 -14.73
C GLU A 8 -19.22 -20.40 -14.49
N LEU A 9 -20.01 -19.96 -13.51
CA LEU A 9 -20.15 -18.52 -13.21
C LEU A 9 -18.86 -17.93 -12.66
N ASP A 10 -18.12 -18.68 -11.82
CA ASP A 10 -16.81 -18.25 -11.35
C ASP A 10 -15.85 -18.12 -12.55
N MET A 11 -15.82 -19.10 -13.47
CA MET A 11 -15.03 -19.02 -14.70
C MET A 11 -15.45 -17.84 -15.59
N MET A 12 -16.74 -17.55 -15.74
CA MET A 12 -17.24 -16.41 -16.50
C MET A 12 -16.75 -15.08 -15.90
N ARG A 13 -16.72 -14.94 -14.56
CA ARG A 13 -16.14 -13.76 -13.90
C ARG A 13 -14.65 -13.61 -14.19
N GLY A 14 -13.91 -14.72 -14.13
CA GLY A 14 -12.48 -14.75 -14.46
C GLY A 14 -12.23 -14.36 -15.91
N PHE A 15 -12.99 -14.96 -16.83
CA PHE A 15 -12.91 -14.68 -18.26
C PHE A 15 -13.22 -13.21 -18.56
N ALA A 16 -14.35 -12.69 -18.04
CA ALA A 16 -14.72 -11.29 -18.22
C ALA A 16 -13.63 -10.34 -17.70
N ALA A 17 -13.03 -10.62 -16.54
CA ALA A 17 -11.93 -9.81 -16.02
C ALA A 17 -10.70 -9.84 -16.93
N CYS A 18 -10.26 -11.03 -17.36
CA CYS A 18 -9.16 -11.17 -18.32
C CYS A 18 -9.44 -10.46 -19.64
N TRP A 19 -10.69 -10.50 -20.11
CA TRP A 19 -11.09 -9.91 -21.38
C TRP A 19 -11.14 -8.39 -21.32
N VAL A 20 -11.61 -7.81 -20.21
CA VAL A 20 -11.53 -6.36 -19.97
C VAL A 20 -10.08 -5.89 -19.83
N VAL A 21 -9.23 -6.62 -19.09
CA VAL A 21 -7.79 -6.28 -19.03
C VAL A 21 -7.17 -6.40 -20.42
N GLY A 22 -7.55 -7.44 -21.16
CA GLY A 22 -7.12 -7.71 -22.52
C GLY A 22 -7.44 -6.58 -23.49
N ILE A 23 -8.67 -6.04 -23.50
CA ILE A 23 -9.01 -4.91 -24.38
C ILE A 23 -8.19 -3.67 -24.03
N HIS A 24 -8.04 -3.34 -22.75
CA HIS A 24 -7.25 -2.16 -22.37
C HIS A 24 -5.78 -2.36 -22.72
N PHE A 25 -5.24 -3.55 -22.46
CA PHE A 25 -3.89 -3.90 -22.88
C PHE A 25 -3.72 -3.79 -24.41
N TRP A 26 -4.65 -4.35 -25.17
CA TRP A 26 -4.62 -4.37 -26.63
C TRP A 26 -4.71 -2.95 -27.21
N THR A 27 -5.68 -2.17 -26.75
CA THR A 27 -5.95 -0.83 -27.27
C THR A 27 -4.93 0.22 -26.84
N TRP A 28 -4.49 0.20 -25.58
CA TRP A 28 -3.59 1.23 -25.06
C TRP A 28 -2.11 0.93 -25.34
N ILE A 29 -1.78 -0.33 -25.61
CA ILE A 29 -0.39 -0.76 -25.66
C ILE A 29 -0.03 -1.44 -26.98
N ILE A 30 -0.79 -2.44 -27.43
CA ILE A 30 -0.46 -3.21 -28.64
C ILE A 30 -0.75 -2.42 -29.92
N ILE A 31 -1.98 -1.89 -30.07
CA ILE A 31 -2.40 -1.18 -31.28
C ILE A 31 -1.49 0.03 -31.60
N PRO A 32 -1.17 0.93 -30.66
CA PRO A 32 -0.35 2.10 -30.97
C PRO A 32 1.03 1.69 -31.48
N GLN A 33 1.69 0.73 -30.83
CA GLN A 33 3.03 0.28 -31.24
C GLN A 33 3.01 -0.46 -32.57
N PHE A 34 2.00 -1.30 -32.80
CA PHE A 34 1.82 -1.99 -34.08
C PHE A 34 1.66 -0.99 -35.24
N LEU A 35 1.00 0.15 -34.98
CA LEU A 35 0.80 1.22 -35.95
C LEU A 35 1.93 2.27 -35.97
N GLY A 36 3.04 2.04 -35.26
CA GLY A 36 4.21 2.92 -35.28
C GLY A 36 4.14 4.15 -34.36
N TYR A 37 3.20 4.18 -33.41
CA TYR A 37 3.06 5.24 -32.41
C TYR A 37 3.71 4.84 -31.07
N ASN A 38 4.32 5.80 -30.37
CA ASN A 38 5.01 5.51 -29.11
C ASN A 38 4.03 5.25 -27.96
N ASN A 39 2.84 5.84 -28.03
CA ASN A 39 1.77 5.65 -27.05
C ASN A 39 0.39 5.91 -27.65
N TYR A 40 -0.64 5.47 -26.92
CA TYR A 40 -2.04 5.62 -27.30
C TYR A 40 -2.49 7.07 -27.52
N PHE A 41 -1.93 8.04 -26.80
CA PHE A 41 -2.34 9.44 -26.94
C PHE A 41 -1.79 10.07 -28.22
N GLU A 42 -0.57 9.72 -28.62
CA GLU A 42 -0.01 10.08 -29.93
C GLU A 42 -0.87 9.50 -31.06
N TYR A 43 -1.26 8.24 -30.94
CA TYR A 43 -2.19 7.58 -31.85
C TYR A 43 -3.55 8.31 -31.94
N ILE A 44 -4.20 8.62 -30.80
CA ILE A 44 -5.47 9.36 -30.80
C ILE A 44 -5.31 10.76 -31.43
N LYS A 45 -4.21 11.45 -31.13
CA LYS A 45 -3.97 12.81 -31.64
C LYS A 45 -3.82 12.81 -33.16
N ALA A 46 -3.17 11.79 -33.72
CA ALA A 46 -3.01 11.61 -35.16
C ALA A 46 -4.32 11.20 -35.86
N VAL A 47 -5.12 10.33 -35.24
CA VAL A 47 -6.33 9.76 -35.87
C VAL A 47 -7.62 10.54 -35.53
N GLY A 48 -7.55 11.51 -34.61
CA GLY A 48 -8.66 12.37 -34.17
C GLY A 48 -9.67 11.68 -33.23
N GLN A 49 -10.47 12.45 -32.48
CA GLN A 49 -11.43 11.94 -31.47
C GLN A 49 -12.79 11.43 -32.02
N ALA A 50 -13.07 11.55 -33.33
CA ALA A 50 -14.39 11.22 -33.87
C ALA A 50 -14.75 9.71 -33.74
N SER A 51 -15.87 9.44 -33.07
CA SER A 51 -16.56 8.16 -32.75
C SER A 51 -15.70 6.90 -32.69
N THR A 52 -15.30 6.57 -31.47
CA THR A 52 -14.31 5.58 -31.04
C THR A 52 -14.50 4.16 -31.60
N ILE A 53 -15.72 3.70 -31.93
CA ILE A 53 -15.97 2.32 -32.36
C ILE A 53 -15.70 2.08 -33.86
N ALA A 54 -15.99 3.05 -34.73
CA ALA A 54 -15.67 2.95 -36.16
C ALA A 54 -14.15 2.94 -36.44
N LYS A 55 -13.35 3.34 -35.45
CA LYS A 55 -11.88 3.33 -35.46
C LYS A 55 -11.27 2.12 -34.74
N PHE A 56 -12.03 1.47 -33.85
CA PHE A 56 -11.58 0.24 -33.22
C PHE A 56 -11.57 -0.92 -34.19
N VAL A 57 -12.30 -0.86 -35.30
CA VAL A 57 -12.04 -1.72 -36.46
C VAL A 57 -11.08 -0.95 -37.39
N PRO A 58 -9.74 -0.96 -37.19
CA PRO A 58 -8.91 -0.83 -38.36
C PRO A 58 -9.33 -1.98 -39.24
N LEU A 59 -9.92 -1.69 -40.40
CA LEU A 59 -9.97 -2.67 -41.47
C LEU A 59 -8.58 -2.59 -42.11
N PRO A 60 -7.61 -3.48 -41.83
CA PRO A 60 -6.59 -3.79 -42.81
C PRO A 60 -7.17 -4.82 -43.78
N PHE A 61 -8.40 -4.64 -44.28
CA PHE A 61 -8.87 -5.45 -45.41
C PHE A 61 -8.10 -5.15 -46.71
N ASN A 62 -7.05 -4.32 -46.64
CA ASN A 62 -6.18 -4.00 -47.77
C ASN A 62 -4.87 -4.81 -47.80
N SER A 63 -4.58 -5.69 -46.84
CA SER A 63 -3.46 -6.64 -46.98
C SER A 63 -3.77 -8.00 -46.35
N VAL A 64 -3.78 -9.05 -47.18
CA VAL A 64 -4.01 -10.48 -46.83
C VAL A 64 -2.99 -11.05 -45.82
N GLY A 65 -2.02 -10.26 -45.37
CA GLY A 65 -0.82 -10.73 -44.67
C GLY A 65 -0.95 -11.12 -43.20
N ASN A 66 -2.06 -10.86 -42.48
CA ASN A 66 -2.10 -11.10 -41.03
C ASN A 66 -3.48 -11.45 -40.43
N ILE A 67 -4.14 -12.49 -40.98
CA ILE A 67 -5.43 -13.04 -40.48
C ILE A 67 -5.44 -13.26 -38.96
N ILE A 68 -4.33 -13.72 -38.37
CA ILE A 68 -4.21 -13.95 -36.93
C ILE A 68 -4.35 -12.64 -36.14
N PHE A 69 -3.71 -11.56 -36.60
CA PHE A 69 -3.82 -10.26 -35.95
C PHE A 69 -5.25 -9.74 -36.02
N ASP A 70 -5.94 -9.90 -37.15
CA ASP A 70 -7.31 -9.45 -37.32
C ASP A 70 -8.28 -10.20 -36.41
N LEU A 71 -8.12 -11.52 -36.29
CA LEU A 71 -8.91 -12.34 -35.37
C LEU A 71 -8.67 -11.96 -33.90
N LEU A 72 -7.40 -11.73 -33.52
CA LEU A 72 -7.05 -11.25 -32.18
C LEU A 72 -7.60 -9.86 -31.92
N ASN A 73 -7.54 -8.97 -32.91
CA ASN A 73 -8.06 -7.62 -32.83
C ASN A 73 -9.57 -7.65 -32.57
N ILE A 74 -10.33 -8.39 -33.40
CA ILE A 74 -11.77 -8.59 -33.18
C ILE A 74 -12.06 -9.13 -31.78
N PHE A 75 -11.35 -10.17 -31.36
CA PHE A 75 -11.53 -10.77 -30.03
C PHE A 75 -11.29 -9.76 -28.91
N PHE A 76 -10.15 -9.05 -28.92
CA PHE A 76 -9.82 -8.11 -27.85
C PHE A 76 -10.69 -6.86 -27.88
N ILE A 77 -11.08 -6.35 -29.05
CA ILE A 77 -12.02 -5.22 -29.14
C ILE A 77 -13.36 -5.58 -28.52
N LEU A 78 -13.85 -6.80 -28.72
CA LEU A 78 -15.10 -7.24 -28.07
C LEU A 78 -14.96 -7.37 -26.54
N GLY A 79 -13.76 -7.17 -25.97
CA GLY A 79 -13.51 -7.20 -24.52
C GLY A 79 -14.32 -6.20 -23.69
N TYR A 80 -14.85 -5.11 -24.28
CA TYR A 80 -15.78 -4.22 -23.58
C TYR A 80 -17.05 -4.95 -23.15
N GLN A 81 -17.44 -6.01 -23.86
CA GLN A 81 -18.63 -6.80 -23.55
C GLN A 81 -18.53 -7.56 -22.23
N GLY A 82 -17.31 -7.76 -21.70
CA GLY A 82 -17.09 -8.31 -20.37
C GLY A 82 -17.86 -7.56 -19.27
N VAL A 83 -18.15 -6.27 -19.46
CA VAL A 83 -18.95 -5.46 -18.53
C VAL A 83 -20.41 -5.95 -18.43
N HIS A 84 -21.02 -6.39 -19.52
CA HIS A 84 -22.40 -6.90 -19.50
C HIS A 84 -22.49 -8.18 -18.65
N ILE A 85 -21.48 -9.04 -18.77
CA ILE A 85 -21.36 -10.27 -17.96
C ILE A 85 -21.29 -9.91 -16.48
N PHE A 86 -20.55 -8.87 -16.09
CA PHE A 86 -20.50 -8.40 -14.71
C PHE A 86 -21.86 -7.93 -14.17
N PHE A 87 -22.71 -7.27 -14.97
CA PHE A 87 -24.05 -6.85 -14.53
C PHE A 87 -24.97 -8.04 -14.27
N VAL A 88 -25.00 -9.02 -15.18
CA VAL A 88 -25.77 -10.26 -14.99
C VAL A 88 -25.29 -11.01 -13.75
N LEU A 89 -23.97 -11.17 -13.58
CA LEU A 89 -23.40 -11.86 -12.42
C LEU A 89 -23.61 -11.11 -11.11
N SER A 90 -23.67 -9.78 -11.14
CA SER A 90 -23.96 -8.94 -9.96
C SER A 90 -25.41 -9.11 -9.50
N GLY A 91 -26.36 -9.08 -10.44
CA GLY A 91 -27.78 -9.36 -10.15
C GLY A 91 -27.97 -10.78 -9.61
N PHE A 92 -27.31 -11.76 -10.22
CA PHE A 92 -27.32 -13.15 -9.75
C PHE A 92 -26.77 -13.26 -8.33
N GLY A 93 -25.57 -12.75 -8.07
CA GLY A 93 -24.89 -12.89 -6.78
C GLY A 93 -25.62 -12.19 -5.62
N LEU A 94 -26.25 -11.03 -5.88
CA LEU A 94 -27.04 -10.32 -4.87
C LEU A 94 -28.34 -11.06 -4.55
N ALA A 95 -29.11 -11.43 -5.58
CA ALA A 95 -30.36 -12.18 -5.39
C ALA A 95 -30.08 -13.53 -4.71
N TYR A 96 -29.12 -14.32 -5.21
CA TYR A 96 -28.75 -15.61 -4.63
C TYR A 96 -28.38 -15.50 -3.15
N SER A 97 -27.55 -14.50 -2.80
CA SER A 97 -27.13 -14.27 -1.41
C SER A 97 -28.27 -13.88 -0.48
N ARG A 98 -29.32 -13.22 -0.98
CA ARG A 98 -30.50 -12.84 -0.20
C ARG A 98 -31.48 -14.00 -0.07
N ILE A 99 -31.68 -14.77 -1.14
CA ILE A 99 -32.54 -15.96 -1.15
C ILE A 99 -32.05 -16.98 -0.11
N LEU A 100 -30.74 -17.19 0.00
CA LEU A 100 -30.14 -18.11 0.98
C LEU A 100 -30.22 -17.64 2.44
N LYS A 101 -30.56 -16.37 2.71
CA LYS A 101 -30.59 -15.79 4.06
C LYS A 101 -31.83 -14.92 4.24
N PRO A 102 -33.04 -15.51 4.28
CA PRO A 102 -34.30 -14.76 4.32
C PRO A 102 -34.48 -13.95 5.63
N ASP A 103 -33.95 -14.44 6.75
CA ASP A 103 -34.16 -13.84 8.08
C ASP A 103 -33.22 -12.67 8.38
N GLU A 104 -32.23 -12.41 7.52
CA GLU A 104 -31.30 -11.29 7.70
C GLU A 104 -32.00 -9.94 7.45
N SER A 105 -31.84 -8.99 8.37
CA SER A 105 -32.39 -7.63 8.20
C SER A 105 -31.78 -6.92 6.99
N TRP A 106 -32.57 -6.09 6.30
CA TRP A 106 -32.12 -5.35 5.12
C TRP A 106 -30.91 -4.45 5.41
N SER A 107 -30.91 -3.79 6.56
CA SER A 107 -29.81 -2.92 6.98
C SER A 107 -28.52 -3.70 7.18
N LEU A 108 -28.57 -4.88 7.80
CA LEU A 108 -27.40 -5.74 7.99
C LEU A 108 -26.90 -6.32 6.66
N PHE A 109 -27.83 -6.78 5.80
CA PHE A 109 -27.52 -7.29 4.48
C PHE A 109 -26.78 -6.24 3.63
N ILE A 110 -27.33 -5.02 3.53
CA ILE A 110 -26.74 -3.92 2.76
C ILE A 110 -25.38 -3.53 3.37
N LYS A 111 -25.28 -3.30 4.68
CA LYS A 111 -24.01 -2.96 5.35
C LYS A 111 -22.91 -4.00 5.13
N ARG A 112 -23.25 -5.29 5.19
CA ARG A 112 -22.30 -6.39 4.93
C ARG A 112 -21.80 -6.39 3.48
N LYS A 113 -22.66 -6.05 2.52
CA LYS A 113 -22.28 -5.96 1.11
C LYS A 113 -21.48 -4.69 0.83
N PHE A 114 -21.88 -3.56 1.39
CA PHE A 114 -21.16 -2.28 1.31
C PHE A 114 -19.75 -2.37 1.91
N SER A 115 -19.61 -2.90 3.12
CA SER A 115 -18.30 -3.03 3.79
C SER A 115 -17.30 -3.93 3.05
N ARG A 116 -17.74 -4.77 2.12
CA ARG A 116 -16.86 -5.60 1.28
C ARG A 116 -16.34 -4.86 0.05
N LEU A 117 -17.18 -4.06 -0.61
CA LEU A 117 -16.86 -3.44 -1.91
C LEU A 117 -16.20 -2.05 -1.74
N TYR A 118 -16.63 -1.29 -0.74
CA TYR A 118 -16.28 0.12 -0.60
C TYR A 118 -14.83 0.42 -0.19
N PRO A 119 -14.13 -0.38 0.62
CA PRO A 119 -12.72 -0.10 0.93
C PRO A 119 -11.86 0.01 -0.33
N THR A 120 -12.09 -0.87 -1.30
CA THR A 120 -11.39 -0.90 -2.59
C THR A 120 -11.64 0.38 -3.38
N TYR A 121 -12.90 0.85 -3.39
CA TYR A 121 -13.29 2.11 -4.03
C TYR A 121 -12.64 3.31 -3.37
N PHE A 122 -12.74 3.45 -2.04
CA PHE A 122 -12.22 4.63 -1.34
C PHE A 122 -10.71 4.78 -1.54
N ILE A 123 -9.96 3.68 -1.51
CA ILE A 123 -8.52 3.71 -1.78
C ILE A 123 -8.25 4.24 -3.20
N LEU A 124 -8.99 3.75 -4.19
CA LEU A 124 -8.84 4.21 -5.58
C LEU A 124 -9.25 5.68 -5.75
N TYR A 125 -10.35 6.12 -5.12
CA TYR A 125 -10.81 7.50 -5.17
C TYR A 125 -9.82 8.45 -4.50
N ILE A 126 -9.28 8.08 -3.33
CA ILE A 126 -8.20 8.84 -2.66
C ILE A 126 -6.97 8.93 -3.57
N PHE A 127 -6.60 7.84 -4.22
CA PHE A 127 -5.51 7.83 -5.19
C PHE A 127 -5.80 8.76 -6.38
N CYS A 128 -6.99 8.67 -6.99
CA CYS A 128 -7.43 9.54 -8.08
C CYS A 128 -7.65 11.00 -7.66
N LEU A 129 -7.81 11.29 -6.37
CA LEU A 129 -7.89 12.64 -5.82
C LEU A 129 -6.51 13.29 -5.69
N ILE A 130 -5.55 12.49 -5.21
CA ILE A 130 -4.24 12.99 -4.80
C ILE A 130 -3.32 13.07 -6.01
N VAL A 131 -3.17 11.98 -6.78
CA VAL A 131 -2.11 11.88 -7.78
C VAL A 131 -2.27 12.87 -8.95
N PRO A 132 -3.47 13.10 -9.54
CA PRO A 132 -3.62 14.07 -10.64
C PRO A 132 -3.31 15.52 -10.25
N ARG A 133 -3.43 15.88 -8.97
CA ARG A 133 -3.11 17.22 -8.48
C ARG A 133 -1.60 17.43 -8.34
N LEU A 134 -0.88 16.34 -8.13
CA LEU A 134 0.56 16.36 -7.94
C LEU A 134 1.33 16.13 -9.24
N ARG A 135 0.70 15.40 -10.18
CA ARG A 135 1.24 15.04 -11.48
C ARG A 135 0.16 15.10 -12.55
N SER A 136 -0.36 16.29 -12.82
CA SER A 136 -1.41 16.50 -13.84
C SER A 136 -0.95 16.08 -15.24
N ASP A 137 0.36 16.09 -15.48
CA ASP A 137 1.05 15.58 -16.66
C ASP A 137 0.81 14.08 -16.89
N LEU A 138 0.75 13.26 -15.82
CA LEU A 138 0.49 11.82 -15.92
C LEU A 138 -0.96 11.49 -16.31
N PHE A 139 -1.86 12.47 -16.22
CA PHE A 139 -3.29 12.28 -16.44
C PHE A 139 -3.84 13.12 -17.58
N PHE A 140 -3.01 13.89 -18.31
CA PHE A 140 -3.39 14.67 -19.50
C PHE A 140 -4.69 15.50 -19.35
N GLY A 141 -4.98 16.00 -18.14
CA GLY A 141 -6.22 16.73 -17.87
C GLY A 141 -7.50 15.88 -17.86
N MET A 142 -7.42 14.54 -17.93
CA MET A 142 -8.55 13.61 -17.77
C MET A 142 -9.13 13.63 -16.35
N PHE A 143 -8.41 14.20 -15.39
CA PHE A 143 -8.76 14.24 -13.97
C PHE A 143 -8.64 15.67 -13.44
N ASP A 144 -9.61 16.52 -13.75
CA ASP A 144 -9.78 17.80 -13.05
C ASP A 144 -10.76 17.65 -11.86
N TRP A 145 -10.63 18.52 -10.85
CA TRP A 145 -11.46 18.49 -9.63
C TRP A 145 -12.95 18.57 -9.95
N VAL A 146 -13.30 19.33 -10.99
CA VAL A 146 -14.67 19.51 -11.46
C VAL A 146 -15.23 18.18 -11.97
N SER A 147 -14.48 17.46 -12.80
CA SER A 147 -14.84 16.14 -13.35
C SER A 147 -14.88 15.08 -12.25
N PHE A 148 -13.99 15.16 -11.25
CA PHE A 148 -14.02 14.27 -10.09
C PHE A 148 -15.31 14.44 -9.26
N TRP A 149 -15.65 15.67 -8.86
CA TRP A 149 -16.88 15.92 -8.07
C TRP A 149 -18.14 15.70 -8.87
N ARG A 150 -18.13 16.03 -10.16
CA ARG A 150 -19.24 15.69 -11.07
C ARG A 150 -19.39 14.18 -11.25
N SER A 151 -18.29 13.42 -11.26
CA SER A 151 -18.36 11.96 -11.26
C SER A 151 -19.00 11.40 -9.98
N LEU A 152 -18.77 12.02 -8.81
CA LEU A 152 -19.37 11.62 -7.53
C LEU A 152 -20.86 11.98 -7.40
N ILE A 153 -21.31 13.09 -8.00
CA ILE A 153 -22.63 13.73 -7.76
C ILE A 153 -23.57 13.60 -8.97
N PHE A 154 -23.39 12.57 -9.79
CA PHE A 154 -24.09 12.31 -11.06
C PHE A 154 -23.50 13.02 -12.27
N LEU A 155 -23.13 12.15 -13.22
CA LEU A 155 -23.06 12.35 -14.66
C LEU A 155 -22.26 13.58 -15.10
N ASP A 156 -20.93 13.55 -15.01
CA ASP A 156 -20.09 14.26 -15.97
C ASP A 156 -18.70 13.64 -16.01
N LYS A 157 -18.14 13.46 -17.22
CA LYS A 157 -16.77 13.03 -17.51
C LYS A 157 -16.21 12.06 -16.47
N ALA A 158 -16.91 10.96 -16.23
CA ALA A 158 -16.40 10.04 -15.24
C ALA A 158 -15.08 9.45 -15.71
N ILE A 159 -14.26 9.14 -14.71
CA ILE A 159 -12.99 8.45 -14.87
C ILE A 159 -13.24 7.22 -15.78
N PRO A 160 -12.59 7.10 -16.96
CA PRO A 160 -12.96 6.15 -18.01
C PRO A 160 -13.05 4.67 -17.60
N PHE A 161 -12.43 4.29 -16.48
CA PHE A 161 -12.43 2.93 -15.96
C PHE A 161 -13.31 2.74 -14.72
N SER A 162 -13.99 3.76 -14.19
CA SER A 162 -14.89 3.60 -13.02
C SER A 162 -16.37 3.72 -13.35
N TRP A 163 -16.73 4.04 -14.61
CA TRP A 163 -18.11 4.33 -15.02
C TRP A 163 -19.10 3.23 -14.64
N PHE A 164 -18.73 1.96 -14.79
CA PHE A 164 -19.62 0.82 -14.51
C PHE A 164 -20.02 0.72 -13.02
N MET A 165 -19.26 1.39 -12.14
CA MET A 165 -19.50 1.37 -10.70
C MET A 165 -20.70 2.21 -10.30
N PHE A 166 -21.01 3.28 -11.03
CA PHE A 166 -22.14 4.15 -10.71
C PHE A 166 -23.48 3.43 -10.87
N PRO A 167 -23.77 2.73 -12.00
CA PRO A 167 -24.93 1.86 -12.10
C PRO A 167 -24.96 0.78 -11.02
N LEU A 168 -23.80 0.18 -10.69
CA LEU A 168 -23.74 -0.86 -9.66
C LEU A 168 -24.18 -0.32 -8.29
N ILE A 169 -23.68 0.85 -7.88
CA ILE A 169 -24.08 1.48 -6.61
C ILE A 169 -25.58 1.78 -6.60
N GLN A 170 -26.11 2.32 -7.70
CA GLN A 170 -27.55 2.57 -7.85
C GLN A 170 -28.35 1.26 -7.71
N PHE A 171 -27.91 0.15 -8.32
CA PHE A 171 -28.54 -1.16 -8.14
C PHE A 171 -28.53 -1.60 -6.68
N TYR A 172 -27.45 -1.35 -5.93
CA TYR A 172 -27.38 -1.72 -4.52
C TYR A 172 -28.36 -0.90 -3.67
N LEU A 173 -28.53 0.39 -3.98
CA LEU A 173 -29.47 1.28 -3.29
C LEU A 173 -30.92 0.89 -3.58
N CYS A 174 -31.25 0.54 -4.83
CA CYS A 174 -32.60 0.12 -5.22
C CYS A 174 -32.86 -1.39 -5.11
N PHE A 175 -31.85 -2.19 -4.71
CA PHE A 175 -31.93 -3.65 -4.70
C PHE A 175 -33.12 -4.18 -3.89
N PHE A 176 -33.47 -3.53 -2.78
CA PHE A 176 -34.61 -3.98 -1.96
C PHE A 176 -35.94 -3.92 -2.73
N LEU A 177 -36.12 -2.93 -3.61
CA LEU A 177 -37.31 -2.78 -4.47
C LEU A 177 -37.30 -3.84 -5.57
N LEU A 178 -36.16 -3.99 -6.25
CA LEU A 178 -36.00 -5.00 -7.31
C LEU A 178 -36.21 -6.42 -6.76
N PHE A 179 -35.75 -6.70 -5.55
CA PHE A 179 -35.94 -7.98 -4.89
C PHE A 179 -37.41 -8.20 -4.51
N LYS A 180 -38.15 -7.17 -4.07
CA LYS A 180 -39.61 -7.27 -3.91
C LYS A 180 -40.31 -7.57 -5.24
N TRP A 181 -39.89 -6.92 -6.33
CA TRP A 181 -40.45 -7.17 -7.67
C TRP A 181 -40.19 -8.60 -8.16
N LEU A 182 -39.00 -9.14 -7.87
CA LEU A 182 -38.64 -10.54 -8.20
C LEU A 182 -39.62 -11.56 -7.61
N TYR A 183 -40.23 -11.27 -6.46
CA TYR A 183 -41.23 -12.14 -5.82
C TYR A 183 -42.67 -11.75 -6.13
N LYS A 184 -42.95 -10.47 -6.38
CA LYS A 184 -44.29 -9.98 -6.75
C LYS A 184 -44.68 -10.37 -8.19
N PHE A 185 -43.74 -10.33 -9.13
CA PHE A 185 -43.99 -10.56 -10.54
C PHE A 185 -43.50 -11.93 -11.01
N SER A 186 -44.07 -12.44 -12.11
CA SER A 186 -43.51 -13.57 -12.83
C SER A 186 -42.18 -13.16 -13.48
N ILE A 187 -41.27 -14.12 -13.71
CA ILE A 187 -39.96 -13.84 -14.35
C ILE A 187 -40.15 -13.12 -15.69
N ARG A 188 -41.11 -13.57 -16.50
CA ARG A 188 -41.44 -12.92 -17.79
C ARG A 188 -41.85 -11.46 -17.59
N ARG A 189 -42.75 -11.17 -16.64
CA ARG A 189 -43.18 -9.80 -16.34
C ARG A 189 -42.02 -8.93 -15.83
N LEU A 190 -41.15 -9.47 -14.96
CA LEU A 190 -39.98 -8.75 -14.46
C LEU A 190 -39.06 -8.33 -15.62
N LEU A 191 -38.73 -9.25 -16.52
CA LEU A 191 -37.84 -8.99 -17.64
C LEU A 191 -38.43 -7.98 -18.64
N VAL A 192 -39.73 -8.11 -18.96
CA VAL A 192 -40.44 -7.16 -19.83
C VAL A 192 -40.49 -5.77 -19.19
N ILE A 193 -40.78 -5.66 -17.90
CA ILE A 193 -40.78 -4.38 -17.19
C ILE A 193 -39.38 -3.77 -17.17
N SER A 194 -38.33 -4.56 -16.91
CA SER A 194 -36.96 -4.03 -16.92
C SER A 194 -36.54 -3.51 -18.29
N LEU A 195 -36.95 -4.18 -19.38
CA LEU A 195 -36.70 -3.73 -20.75
C LEU A 195 -37.53 -2.48 -21.09
N ALA A 196 -38.79 -2.44 -20.67
CA ALA A 196 -39.67 -1.29 -20.88
C ALA A 196 -39.17 -0.03 -20.17
N ILE A 197 -38.56 -0.15 -18.99
CA ILE A 197 -37.95 0.97 -18.25
C ILE A 197 -36.70 1.52 -18.96
N GLN A 198 -36.00 0.68 -19.73
CA GLN A 198 -34.81 1.08 -20.48
C GLN A 198 -35.14 2.00 -21.67
N ILE A 199 -36.33 1.86 -22.25
CA ILE A 199 -36.79 2.64 -23.41
C ILE A 199 -36.92 4.14 -23.07
N PRO A 200 -37.68 4.59 -22.04
CA PRO A 200 -37.79 5.99 -21.66
C PRO A 200 -36.47 6.67 -21.31
N TYR A 201 -35.47 5.92 -20.82
CA TYR A 201 -34.14 6.47 -20.51
C TYR A 201 -33.45 7.02 -21.77
N VAL A 202 -33.56 6.31 -22.89
CA VAL A 202 -33.02 6.79 -24.17
C VAL A 202 -33.78 8.02 -24.64
N PHE A 203 -35.12 8.03 -24.52
CA PHE A 203 -35.90 9.23 -24.84
C PHE A 203 -35.52 10.42 -23.96
N LEU A 204 -35.33 10.23 -22.65
CA LEU A 204 -34.89 11.27 -21.72
C LEU A 204 -33.51 11.82 -22.10
N TYR A 205 -32.57 10.95 -22.51
CA TYR A 205 -31.26 11.35 -23.00
C TYR A 205 -31.34 12.25 -24.24
N PHE A 206 -32.21 11.91 -25.19
CA PHE A 206 -32.41 12.70 -26.41
C PHE A 206 -33.14 14.02 -26.15
N ILE A 207 -34.21 14.01 -25.34
CA ILE A 207 -35.03 15.19 -25.00
C ILE A 207 -34.22 16.22 -24.22
N LEU A 208 -33.33 15.78 -23.32
CA LEU A 208 -32.44 16.67 -22.57
C LEU A 208 -31.27 17.23 -23.41
N GLY A 209 -31.22 16.91 -24.72
CA GLY A 209 -30.47 17.63 -25.72
C GLY A 209 -29.10 17.05 -26.09
N TRP A 210 -28.91 16.80 -27.40
CA TRP A 210 -27.66 16.34 -28.05
C TRP A 210 -26.48 17.31 -27.91
N ASN A 211 -26.74 18.62 -27.72
CA ASN A 211 -25.72 19.67 -27.71
C ASN A 211 -25.61 20.48 -26.39
N LEU A 212 -26.64 20.54 -25.54
CA LEU A 212 -26.60 21.35 -24.29
C LEU A 212 -26.02 20.58 -23.08
N TYR A 213 -26.18 19.26 -23.03
CA TYR A 213 -25.83 18.43 -21.87
C TYR A 213 -24.98 17.20 -22.26
N ARG A 214 -24.13 17.34 -23.27
CA ARG A 214 -23.05 16.37 -23.60
C ARG A 214 -22.25 15.85 -22.39
N PRO A 215 -22.02 16.66 -21.33
CA PRO A 215 -21.35 16.18 -20.13
C PRO A 215 -22.29 15.34 -19.24
N LEU A 216 -23.59 15.67 -19.20
CA LEU A 216 -24.51 15.27 -18.13
C LEU A 216 -25.24 13.94 -18.27
N LEU A 217 -25.13 13.20 -19.38
CA LEU A 217 -25.85 11.93 -19.54
C LEU A 217 -25.17 10.95 -20.51
N ASN A 218 -23.87 10.66 -20.40
CA ASN A 218 -23.30 9.60 -21.23
C ASN A 218 -24.11 8.27 -21.09
N VAL A 219 -24.29 7.55 -22.20
CA VAL A 219 -25.04 6.28 -22.23
C VAL A 219 -24.35 5.26 -21.33
N GLY A 220 -25.07 4.67 -20.37
CA GLY A 220 -24.55 3.59 -19.51
C GLY A 220 -24.31 3.95 -18.04
N TYR A 221 -24.48 5.22 -17.62
CA TYR A 221 -24.20 5.69 -16.25
C TYR A 221 -25.36 5.55 -15.26
N LEU A 222 -26.60 5.50 -15.76
CA LEU A 222 -27.77 5.24 -14.93
C LEU A 222 -28.05 3.73 -14.88
N ALA A 223 -28.43 3.23 -13.71
CA ALA A 223 -28.83 1.83 -13.54
C ALA A 223 -29.99 1.41 -14.45
N SER A 224 -30.87 2.34 -14.83
CA SER A 224 -31.95 2.08 -15.79
C SER A 224 -31.44 1.57 -17.14
N SER A 225 -30.23 1.99 -17.56
CA SER A 225 -29.62 1.56 -18.83
C SER A 225 -29.15 0.10 -18.83
N ARG A 226 -28.97 -0.50 -17.64
CA ARG A 226 -28.46 -1.87 -17.44
C ARG A 226 -29.42 -2.76 -16.65
N LEU A 227 -30.66 -2.29 -16.52
CA LEU A 227 -31.64 -2.88 -15.60
C LEU A 227 -32.04 -4.27 -16.06
N PHE A 228 -32.10 -4.49 -17.38
CA PHE A 228 -32.42 -5.80 -17.94
C PHE A 228 -31.36 -6.85 -17.58
N GLU A 229 -30.07 -6.57 -17.81
CA GLU A 229 -28.98 -7.50 -17.52
C GLU A 229 -28.97 -7.87 -16.02
N PHE A 230 -29.14 -6.87 -15.15
CA PHE A 230 -29.18 -7.09 -13.72
C PHE A 230 -30.39 -7.94 -13.31
N CYS A 231 -31.58 -7.63 -13.81
CA CYS A 231 -32.81 -8.40 -13.55
C CYS A 231 -32.76 -9.82 -14.14
N LEU A 232 -32.10 -10.02 -15.29
CA LEU A 232 -31.83 -11.33 -15.87
C LEU A 232 -31.01 -12.18 -14.90
N GLY A 233 -29.95 -11.62 -14.32
CA GLY A 233 -29.17 -12.27 -13.27
C GLY A 233 -30.01 -12.66 -12.05
N MET A 234 -30.87 -11.75 -11.57
CA MET A 234 -31.76 -12.01 -10.44
C MET A 234 -32.77 -13.14 -10.73
N ALA A 235 -33.35 -13.14 -11.94
CA ALA A 235 -34.26 -14.18 -12.38
C ALA A 235 -33.57 -15.55 -12.44
N MET A 236 -32.36 -15.60 -13.00
CA MET A 236 -31.54 -16.81 -13.02
C MET A 236 -31.23 -17.33 -11.62
N ALA A 237 -30.91 -16.44 -10.66
CA ALA A 237 -30.68 -16.84 -9.27
C ALA A 237 -31.92 -17.51 -8.66
N LYS A 238 -33.12 -16.97 -8.91
CA LYS A 238 -34.39 -17.55 -8.44
C LYS A 238 -34.63 -18.94 -9.03
N VAL A 239 -34.42 -19.12 -10.34
CA VAL A 239 -34.58 -20.43 -11.00
C VAL A 239 -33.55 -21.42 -10.46
N TYR A 240 -32.29 -21.00 -10.38
CA TYR A 240 -31.19 -21.83 -9.89
C TYR A 240 -31.43 -22.35 -8.47
N THR A 241 -31.87 -21.48 -7.54
CA THR A 241 -32.16 -21.89 -6.15
C THR A 241 -33.25 -22.95 -6.03
N ARG A 242 -34.12 -23.07 -7.05
CA ARG A 242 -35.20 -24.07 -7.09
C ARG A 242 -34.77 -25.33 -7.84
N ASN A 243 -34.14 -25.17 -9.01
CA ASN A 243 -33.70 -26.27 -9.85
C ASN A 243 -32.48 -25.85 -10.69
N PRO A 244 -31.25 -26.15 -10.20
CA PRO A 244 -30.00 -25.88 -10.93
C PRO A 244 -29.96 -26.50 -12.33
N THR A 245 -30.35 -27.78 -12.43
CA THR A 245 -30.30 -28.56 -13.66
C THR A 245 -31.19 -27.97 -14.73
N LEU A 246 -32.37 -27.46 -14.35
CA LEU A 246 -33.29 -26.80 -15.26
C LEU A 246 -32.64 -25.58 -15.92
N LEU A 247 -31.98 -24.72 -15.13
CA LEU A 247 -31.33 -23.53 -15.66
C LEU A 247 -30.20 -23.88 -16.64
N ILE A 248 -29.36 -24.85 -16.27
CA ILE A 248 -28.25 -25.31 -17.12
C ILE A 248 -28.80 -25.88 -18.43
N ASN A 249 -29.84 -26.71 -18.38
CA ASN A 249 -30.48 -27.27 -19.56
C ASN A 249 -31.05 -26.18 -20.48
N TYR A 250 -31.60 -25.10 -19.93
CA TYR A 250 -32.06 -23.98 -20.75
C TYR A 250 -30.91 -23.23 -21.41
N LEU A 251 -29.83 -22.93 -20.69
CA LEU A 251 -28.68 -22.20 -21.24
C LEU A 251 -27.89 -22.98 -22.28
N THR A 252 -27.98 -24.31 -22.26
CA THR A 252 -27.25 -25.22 -23.17
C THR A 252 -28.08 -25.71 -24.35
N LYS A 253 -29.39 -25.37 -24.41
CA LYS A 253 -30.25 -25.75 -25.54
C LYS A 253 -29.75 -25.12 -26.85
N PRO A 254 -29.66 -25.87 -27.97
CA PRO A 254 -29.22 -25.34 -29.26
C PRO A 254 -30.01 -24.11 -29.71
N VAL A 255 -31.34 -24.11 -29.49
CA VAL A 255 -32.22 -22.98 -29.80
C VAL A 255 -31.86 -21.74 -28.98
N THR A 256 -31.51 -21.90 -27.70
CA THR A 256 -31.10 -20.79 -26.83
C THR A 256 -29.74 -20.24 -27.23
N ILE A 257 -28.80 -21.11 -27.64
CA ILE A 257 -27.50 -20.69 -28.16
C ILE A 257 -27.66 -19.94 -29.49
N ALA A 258 -28.48 -20.46 -30.42
CA ALA A 258 -28.76 -19.81 -31.69
C ALA A 258 -29.41 -18.43 -31.49
N LEU A 259 -30.39 -18.35 -30.58
CA LEU A 259 -31.01 -17.08 -30.18
C LEU A 259 -29.98 -16.12 -29.56
N ALA A 260 -29.08 -16.61 -28.71
CA ALA A 260 -28.03 -15.80 -28.11
C ALA A 260 -27.07 -15.22 -29.14
N ILE A 261 -26.62 -16.04 -30.12
CA ILE A 261 -25.78 -15.59 -31.23
C ILE A 261 -26.53 -14.54 -32.07
N PHE A 262 -27.81 -14.76 -32.37
CA PHE A 262 -28.63 -13.79 -33.07
C PHE A 262 -28.76 -12.48 -32.30
N CYS A 263 -29.09 -12.53 -31.01
CA CYS A 263 -29.16 -11.33 -30.15
C CYS A 263 -27.81 -10.62 -30.07
N GLU A 264 -26.70 -11.34 -30.02
CA GLU A 264 -25.36 -10.78 -30.00
C GLU A 264 -25.04 -10.02 -31.29
N ILE A 265 -25.26 -10.66 -32.45
CA ILE A 265 -25.05 -10.05 -33.77
C ILE A 265 -25.93 -8.81 -33.93
N VAL A 266 -27.23 -8.93 -33.65
CA VAL A 266 -28.17 -7.80 -33.76
C VAL A 266 -27.81 -6.70 -32.77
N GLY A 267 -27.44 -7.05 -31.54
CA GLY A 267 -27.00 -6.11 -30.51
C GLY A 267 -25.76 -5.33 -30.96
N ILE A 268 -24.73 -6.02 -31.45
CA ILE A 268 -23.52 -5.42 -32.03
C ILE A 268 -23.88 -4.53 -33.23
N MET A 269 -24.71 -4.99 -34.17
CA MET A 269 -25.13 -4.18 -35.33
C MET A 269 -25.85 -2.89 -34.91
N CYS A 270 -26.68 -2.96 -33.86
CA CYS A 270 -27.35 -1.80 -33.27
C CYS A 270 -26.36 -0.79 -32.66
N THR A 271 -25.12 -1.18 -32.32
CA THR A 271 -24.08 -0.24 -31.87
C THR A 271 -23.37 0.50 -33.01
N PHE A 272 -23.36 -0.04 -34.23
CA PHE A 272 -22.52 0.40 -35.35
C PHE A 272 -23.10 1.53 -36.23
N LYS A 273 -23.99 2.39 -35.71
CA LYS A 273 -24.69 3.45 -36.49
C LYS A 273 -25.62 2.95 -37.62
N PHE A 274 -25.90 1.66 -37.73
CA PHE A 274 -26.99 1.16 -38.61
C PHE A 274 -28.39 1.28 -37.98
N ALA A 275 -28.57 2.21 -37.05
CA ALA A 275 -29.87 2.52 -36.49
C ALA A 275 -30.66 3.35 -37.51
N ASN A 276 -31.51 2.71 -38.29
CA ASN A 276 -32.57 3.38 -39.03
C ASN A 276 -33.24 4.41 -38.10
N HIS A 277 -33.13 5.69 -38.44
CA HIS A 277 -33.78 6.76 -37.72
C HIS A 277 -35.29 6.56 -37.83
N ILE A 278 -35.99 6.36 -36.71
CA ILE A 278 -37.45 6.50 -36.71
C ILE A 278 -37.72 7.99 -36.56
N ILE A 279 -38.30 8.61 -37.58
CA ILE A 279 -38.69 10.03 -37.52
C ILE A 279 -40.02 10.11 -36.79
N PHE A 280 -40.02 10.71 -35.60
CA PHE A 280 -41.23 11.02 -34.85
C PHE A 280 -41.31 12.53 -34.64
N TRP A 281 -42.32 13.19 -35.19
CA TRP A 281 -42.51 14.65 -35.07
C TRP A 281 -41.29 15.47 -35.52
N GLY A 282 -40.63 15.06 -36.60
CA GLY A 282 -39.42 15.73 -37.13
C GLY A 282 -38.11 15.39 -36.40
N TRP A 283 -38.15 14.58 -35.33
CA TRP A 283 -36.96 14.14 -34.60
C TRP A 283 -36.54 12.74 -35.01
N SER A 284 -35.26 12.55 -35.35
CA SER A 284 -34.67 11.24 -35.60
C SER A 284 -34.38 10.51 -34.29
N LEU A 285 -35.16 9.50 -33.94
CA LEU A 285 -34.98 8.68 -32.74
C LEU A 285 -34.28 7.37 -33.07
N PRO A 286 -33.09 7.09 -32.50
CA PRO A 286 -32.44 5.80 -32.69
C PRO A 286 -33.01 4.80 -31.69
N PHE A 287 -34.13 4.17 -32.04
CA PHE A 287 -34.79 3.12 -31.24
C PHE A 287 -33.82 1.97 -30.89
N ALA A 288 -32.92 1.62 -31.82
CA ALA A 288 -31.88 0.61 -31.63
C ALA A 288 -30.94 0.90 -30.44
N MET A 289 -30.74 2.17 -30.07
CA MET A 289 -29.91 2.57 -28.92
C MET A 289 -30.55 2.22 -27.56
N SER A 290 -31.84 1.84 -27.53
CA SER A 290 -32.55 1.56 -26.28
C SER A 290 -32.55 0.11 -25.82
N ILE A 291 -32.21 -0.82 -26.72
CA ILE A 291 -32.31 -2.27 -26.46
C ILE A 291 -31.01 -3.05 -26.71
N TYR A 292 -30.01 -2.45 -27.36
CA TYR A 292 -28.78 -3.17 -27.74
C TYR A 292 -28.04 -3.76 -26.52
N ASP A 293 -27.99 -3.03 -25.41
CA ASP A 293 -27.34 -3.48 -24.18
C ASP A 293 -27.98 -4.74 -23.59
N ALA A 294 -29.30 -4.83 -23.66
CA ALA A 294 -30.06 -5.99 -23.24
C ALA A 294 -29.84 -7.20 -24.17
N LEU A 295 -29.76 -6.95 -25.49
CA LEU A 295 -29.49 -7.98 -26.49
C LEU A 295 -28.09 -8.57 -26.33
N ILE A 296 -27.06 -7.71 -26.24
CA ILE A 296 -25.67 -8.12 -25.98
C ILE A 296 -25.60 -8.82 -24.63
N GLY A 297 -26.21 -8.24 -23.59
CA GLY A 297 -26.15 -8.81 -22.23
C GLY A 297 -26.73 -10.22 -22.12
N PHE A 298 -27.79 -10.54 -22.86
CA PHE A 298 -28.29 -11.91 -22.97
C PHE A 298 -27.39 -12.78 -23.87
N GLY A 299 -27.04 -12.27 -25.06
CA GLY A 299 -26.24 -12.97 -26.07
C GLY A 299 -24.90 -13.42 -25.53
N ILE A 300 -24.05 -12.48 -25.14
CA ILE A 300 -22.71 -12.75 -24.64
C ILE A 300 -22.72 -13.62 -23.38
N PHE A 301 -23.70 -13.45 -22.50
CA PHE A 301 -23.79 -14.26 -21.29
C PHE A 301 -23.98 -15.74 -21.62
N VAL A 302 -24.92 -16.08 -22.50
CA VAL A 302 -25.18 -17.47 -22.91
C VAL A 302 -23.99 -18.04 -23.69
N ILE A 303 -23.38 -17.26 -24.59
CA ILE A 303 -22.22 -17.68 -25.37
C ILE A 303 -21.03 -18.00 -24.44
N ILE A 304 -20.64 -17.07 -23.57
CA ILE A 304 -19.52 -17.25 -22.65
C ILE A 304 -19.81 -18.35 -21.62
N PHE A 305 -21.06 -18.52 -21.18
CA PHE A 305 -21.44 -19.64 -20.31
C PHE A 305 -21.12 -21.00 -20.96
N ASN A 306 -21.51 -21.19 -22.22
CA ASN A 306 -21.24 -22.43 -22.96
C ASN A 306 -19.74 -22.60 -23.29
N ILE A 307 -19.01 -21.50 -23.57
CA ILE A 307 -17.55 -21.53 -23.75
C ILE A 307 -16.86 -21.96 -22.46
N CYS A 308 -17.19 -21.35 -21.32
CA CYS A 308 -16.61 -21.71 -20.01
C CYS A 308 -16.88 -23.18 -19.66
N ARG A 309 -18.07 -23.70 -19.99
CA ARG A 309 -18.40 -25.11 -19.81
C ARG A 309 -17.52 -26.03 -20.65
N LYS A 310 -17.38 -25.76 -21.95
CA LYS A 310 -16.46 -26.51 -22.83
C LYS A 310 -15.00 -26.42 -22.38
N LEU A 311 -14.55 -25.23 -21.97
CA LEU A 311 -13.20 -25.03 -21.44
C LEU A 311 -12.97 -25.79 -20.13
N SER A 312 -14.02 -25.91 -19.29
CA SER A 312 -13.96 -26.66 -18.05
C SER A 312 -13.68 -28.14 -18.30
N ASP A 313 -14.32 -28.70 -19.32
CA ASP A 313 -14.13 -30.10 -19.73
C ASP A 313 -12.79 -30.29 -20.46
N PHE A 314 -12.31 -29.26 -21.18
CA PHE A 314 -11.08 -29.32 -21.95
C PHE A 314 -9.81 -29.26 -21.10
N SER A 315 -9.75 -28.42 -20.06
CA SER A 315 -8.52 -28.24 -19.28
C SER A 315 -8.76 -27.81 -17.84
N ALA A 316 -8.37 -28.68 -16.90
CA ALA A 316 -8.35 -28.38 -15.47
C ALA A 316 -7.43 -27.20 -15.13
N LEU A 317 -6.37 -26.95 -15.91
CA LEU A 317 -5.47 -25.82 -15.72
C LEU A 317 -6.19 -24.49 -16.02
N ILE A 318 -6.89 -24.40 -17.16
CA ILE A 318 -7.67 -23.22 -17.54
C ILE A 318 -8.76 -22.94 -16.50
N THR A 319 -9.43 -23.98 -16.04
CA THR A 319 -10.43 -23.91 -14.98
C THR A 319 -9.87 -23.36 -13.68
N LYS A 320 -8.73 -23.88 -13.20
CA LYS A 320 -8.06 -23.38 -12.00
C LYS A 320 -7.61 -21.92 -12.20
N PHE A 321 -7.10 -21.57 -13.37
CA PHE A 321 -6.66 -20.22 -13.70
C PHE A 321 -7.83 -19.22 -13.69
N LEU A 322 -8.92 -19.48 -14.44
CA LEU A 322 -10.06 -18.57 -14.50
C LEU A 322 -10.77 -18.45 -13.15
N THR A 323 -10.92 -19.55 -12.40
CA THR A 323 -11.49 -19.50 -11.05
C THR A 323 -10.58 -18.79 -10.04
N TRP A 324 -9.26 -18.81 -10.24
CA TRP A 324 -8.32 -18.01 -9.46
C TRP A 324 -8.43 -16.52 -9.80
N ILE A 325 -8.43 -16.15 -11.07
CA ILE A 325 -8.67 -14.76 -11.51
C ILE A 325 -10.03 -14.26 -10.99
N ALA A 326 -11.06 -15.10 -11.01
CA ALA A 326 -12.39 -14.74 -10.52
C ALA A 326 -12.38 -14.22 -9.08
N GLN A 327 -11.45 -14.70 -8.24
CA GLN A 327 -11.31 -14.26 -6.86
C GLN A 327 -10.89 -12.80 -6.76
N ILE A 328 -10.03 -12.33 -7.67
CA ILE A 328 -9.51 -10.96 -7.73
C ILE A 328 -10.13 -10.12 -8.85
N SER A 329 -11.12 -10.65 -9.58
CA SER A 329 -11.68 -10.06 -10.82
C SER A 329 -12.06 -8.59 -10.69
N TYR A 330 -12.58 -8.20 -9.53
CA TYR A 330 -13.06 -6.86 -9.27
C TYR A 330 -11.90 -5.90 -8.93
N GLU A 331 -10.97 -6.31 -8.09
CA GLU A 331 -9.76 -5.56 -7.78
C GLU A 331 -8.86 -5.42 -9.01
N LEU A 332 -8.79 -6.45 -9.85
CA LEU A 332 -8.09 -6.46 -11.13
C LEU A 332 -8.71 -5.45 -12.10
N TYR A 333 -10.04 -5.43 -12.24
CA TYR A 333 -10.74 -4.43 -13.04
C TYR A 333 -10.42 -3.00 -12.57
N LEU A 334 -10.38 -2.76 -11.25
CA LEU A 334 -10.13 -1.42 -10.70
C LEU A 334 -8.67 -0.98 -10.83
N THR A 335 -7.72 -1.90 -10.78
CA THR A 335 -6.28 -1.61 -10.77
C THR A 335 -5.62 -1.69 -12.15
N GLN A 336 -6.31 -2.25 -13.16
CA GLN A 336 -5.78 -2.36 -14.52
C GLN A 336 -5.33 -1.01 -15.09
N PHE A 337 -6.06 0.08 -14.81
CA PHE A 337 -5.67 1.42 -15.28
C PHE A 337 -4.35 1.88 -14.65
N ILE A 338 -4.17 1.64 -13.35
CA ILE A 338 -2.95 2.02 -12.65
C ILE A 338 -1.75 1.26 -13.24
N GLY A 339 -1.89 -0.05 -13.41
CA GLY A 339 -0.79 -0.89 -13.91
C GLY A 339 -0.52 -0.77 -15.40
N LEU A 340 -1.54 -0.56 -16.24
CA LEU A 340 -1.38 -0.49 -17.70
C LEU A 340 -1.14 0.91 -18.24
N ILE A 341 -1.55 1.96 -17.52
CA ILE A 341 -1.50 3.35 -18.02
C ILE A 341 -0.60 4.19 -17.13
N ILE A 342 -0.90 4.31 -15.84
CA ILE A 342 -0.17 5.24 -14.95
C ILE A 342 1.29 4.82 -14.78
N ILE A 343 1.54 3.53 -14.51
CA ILE A 343 2.90 3.05 -14.22
C ILE A 343 3.80 3.10 -15.46
N PRO A 344 3.40 2.56 -16.64
CA PRO A 344 4.19 2.71 -17.86
C PRO A 344 4.44 4.18 -18.21
N MET A 345 3.43 5.05 -18.07
CA MET A 345 3.61 6.49 -18.31
C MET A 345 4.54 7.15 -17.31
N PHE A 346 4.47 6.75 -16.03
CA PHE A 346 5.40 7.20 -15.01
C PHE A 346 6.83 6.82 -15.39
N PHE A 347 7.06 5.59 -15.84
CA PHE A 347 8.37 5.18 -16.32
C PHE A 347 8.80 5.93 -17.59
N THR A 348 7.91 6.15 -18.56
CA THR A 348 8.30 6.88 -19.79
C THR A 348 8.54 8.37 -19.54
N THR A 349 7.78 9.02 -18.66
CA THR A 349 7.91 10.47 -18.40
C THR A 349 8.97 10.81 -17.38
N VAL A 350 9.17 9.96 -16.36
CA VAL A 350 10.11 10.22 -15.27
C VAL A 350 11.48 9.63 -15.59
N VAL A 351 11.55 8.46 -16.25
CA VAL A 351 12.82 7.73 -16.40
C VAL A 351 13.60 8.08 -17.66
N ARG A 352 13.03 8.57 -18.79
CA ARG A 352 13.83 8.97 -19.97
C ARG A 352 13.27 10.06 -20.88
N GLY A 353 14.18 10.92 -21.34
CA GLY A 353 14.01 11.88 -22.44
C GLY A 353 14.52 11.40 -23.81
N GLU A 354 14.43 10.09 -24.13
CA GLU A 354 14.73 9.61 -25.50
C GLU A 354 13.66 8.62 -25.99
N PRO A 355 12.81 9.02 -26.95
CA PRO A 355 11.70 8.21 -27.49
C PRO A 355 12.10 7.04 -28.43
N SER A 356 13.36 6.92 -28.85
CA SER A 356 13.73 6.16 -30.07
C SER A 356 14.05 4.66 -29.87
N LEU A 357 13.84 4.07 -28.69
CA LEU A 357 14.38 2.72 -28.36
C LEU A 357 13.37 1.72 -27.74
N LEU A 358 12.11 1.73 -28.16
CA LEU A 358 11.17 0.64 -27.89
C LEU A 358 11.24 -0.40 -29.01
N THR A 359 12.17 -1.34 -28.91
CA THR A 359 12.08 -2.60 -29.67
C THR A 359 10.93 -3.44 -29.12
N VAL A 360 10.24 -4.20 -29.99
CA VAL A 360 9.11 -5.10 -29.64
C VAL A 360 9.43 -5.99 -28.42
N ASN A 361 10.68 -6.44 -28.29
CA ASN A 361 11.14 -7.29 -27.17
C ASN A 361 11.17 -6.57 -25.81
N ARG A 362 11.53 -5.28 -25.75
CA ARG A 362 11.49 -4.49 -24.50
C ARG A 362 10.08 -4.08 -24.11
N ALA A 363 9.23 -3.90 -25.11
CA ALA A 363 7.81 -3.70 -24.91
C ALA A 363 7.22 -4.94 -24.21
N ILE A 364 7.50 -6.16 -24.71
CA ILE A 364 7.09 -7.43 -24.07
C ILE A 364 7.53 -7.54 -22.60
N ILE A 365 8.74 -7.11 -22.26
CA ILE A 365 9.22 -7.12 -20.86
C ILE A 365 8.44 -6.13 -20.00
N LEU A 366 8.25 -4.89 -20.48
CA LEU A 366 7.39 -3.91 -19.80
C LEU A 366 5.94 -4.40 -19.70
N TYR A 367 5.48 -5.24 -20.63
CA TYR A 367 4.13 -5.82 -20.62
C TYR A 367 3.96 -6.90 -19.59
N VAL A 368 4.92 -7.82 -19.48
CA VAL A 368 4.92 -8.84 -18.41
C VAL A 368 4.97 -8.13 -17.06
N LEU A 369 5.83 -7.12 -16.90
CA LEU A 369 5.89 -6.29 -15.71
C LEU A 369 4.56 -5.56 -15.43
N ALA A 370 3.93 -4.93 -16.42
CA ALA A 370 2.67 -4.21 -16.23
C ALA A 370 1.53 -5.17 -15.81
N LEU A 371 1.45 -6.35 -16.44
CA LEU A 371 0.46 -7.37 -16.09
C LEU A 371 0.72 -7.98 -14.70
N GLU A 372 1.98 -8.28 -14.37
CA GLU A 372 2.39 -8.72 -13.03
C GLU A 372 2.04 -7.66 -11.98
N ILE A 373 2.30 -6.39 -12.26
CA ILE A 373 1.96 -5.28 -11.39
C ILE A 373 0.44 -5.15 -11.23
N CYS A 374 -0.35 -5.30 -12.30
CA CYS A 374 -1.82 -5.33 -12.20
C CYS A 374 -2.29 -6.45 -11.27
N ILE A 375 -1.75 -7.66 -11.43
CA ILE A 375 -2.11 -8.83 -10.63
C ILE A 375 -1.67 -8.62 -9.16
N ILE A 376 -0.43 -8.21 -8.93
CA ILE A 376 0.11 -7.91 -7.59
C ILE A 376 -0.71 -6.82 -6.91
N ASN A 377 -1.03 -5.73 -7.62
CA ASN A 377 -1.87 -4.66 -7.10
C ASN A 377 -3.27 -5.16 -6.76
N ALA A 378 -3.88 -5.99 -7.61
CA ALA A 378 -5.17 -6.60 -7.33
C ALA A 378 -5.12 -7.47 -6.07
N PHE A 379 -4.06 -8.26 -5.87
CA PHE A 379 -3.86 -9.08 -4.67
C PHE A 379 -3.61 -8.24 -3.41
N LEU A 380 -2.74 -7.23 -3.49
CA LEU A 380 -2.44 -6.34 -2.38
C LEU A 380 -3.68 -5.56 -1.98
N LEU A 381 -4.39 -5.01 -2.97
CA LEU A 381 -5.62 -4.29 -2.75
C LEU A 381 -6.69 -5.21 -2.18
N GLN A 382 -6.86 -6.42 -2.71
CA GLN A 382 -7.79 -7.41 -2.16
C GLN A 382 -7.44 -7.79 -0.72
N HIS A 383 -6.16 -8.01 -0.41
CA HIS A 383 -5.75 -8.40 0.94
C HIS A 383 -5.97 -7.26 1.93
N LEU A 384 -5.61 -6.05 1.53
CA LEU A 384 -5.84 -4.83 2.29
C LEU A 384 -7.34 -4.59 2.52
N THR A 385 -8.16 -4.69 1.48
CA THR A 385 -9.60 -4.43 1.55
C THR A 385 -10.35 -5.54 2.27
N ASN A 386 -9.92 -6.80 2.15
CA ASN A 386 -10.45 -7.89 2.98
C ASN A 386 -10.06 -7.71 4.44
N SER A 387 -8.85 -7.24 4.73
CA SER A 387 -8.41 -6.92 6.09
C SER A 387 -9.23 -5.76 6.66
N ILE A 388 -9.38 -4.65 5.93
CA ILE A 388 -10.22 -3.51 6.29
C ILE A 388 -11.67 -3.97 6.44
N ALA A 389 -12.23 -4.73 5.51
CA ALA A 389 -13.60 -5.22 5.58
C ALA A 389 -13.79 -6.19 6.76
N ARG A 390 -12.78 -7.00 7.10
CA ARG A 390 -12.82 -7.87 8.28
C ARG A 390 -12.79 -7.05 9.55
N GLN A 391 -11.91 -6.04 9.65
CA GLN A 391 -11.83 -5.15 10.80
C GLN A 391 -13.06 -4.25 10.91
N ALA A 392 -13.58 -3.74 9.80
CA ALA A 392 -14.82 -2.98 9.73
C ALA A 392 -16.01 -3.87 10.11
N ARG A 393 -16.05 -5.15 9.70
CA ARG A 393 -17.07 -6.10 10.17
C ARG A 393 -16.94 -6.38 11.65
N LEU A 394 -15.72 -6.58 12.16
CA LEU A 394 -15.47 -6.72 13.60
C LEU A 394 -15.92 -5.45 14.33
N ALA A 395 -15.56 -4.26 13.85
CA ALA A 395 -15.97 -2.99 14.42
C ALA A 395 -17.49 -2.81 14.35
N ILE A 396 -18.13 -3.02 13.20
CA ILE A 396 -19.59 -2.91 13.01
C ILE A 396 -20.32 -3.90 13.90
N ASN A 397 -19.87 -5.15 13.99
CA ASN A 397 -20.45 -6.13 14.90
C ASN A 397 -20.24 -5.68 16.36
N LEU A 398 -19.04 -5.21 16.69
CA LEU A 398 -18.73 -4.62 17.99
C LEU A 398 -19.55 -3.36 18.27
N PHE A 399 -20.00 -2.59 17.26
CA PHE A 399 -20.72 -1.30 17.36
C PHE A 399 -22.25 -1.46 17.36
N PHE A 400 -22.79 -2.43 16.61
CA PHE A 400 -24.21 -2.57 16.30
C PHE A 400 -24.84 -3.89 16.78
N SER A 401 -24.12 -4.81 17.44
CA SER A 401 -24.78 -5.95 18.09
C SER A 401 -25.66 -5.45 19.24
N ARG A 402 -26.92 -5.14 18.92
CA ARG A 402 -28.03 -4.96 19.85
C ARG A 402 -28.97 -6.17 19.83
N SER A 403 -28.69 -7.20 19.03
CA SER A 403 -29.51 -8.41 19.00
C SER A 403 -29.20 -9.26 20.22
N ASP A 404 -30.12 -9.21 21.19
CA ASP A 404 -30.30 -10.11 22.33
C ASP A 404 -29.03 -10.43 23.13
N ILE A 405 -28.39 -9.39 23.66
CA ILE A 405 -27.47 -9.58 24.79
C ILE A 405 -28.33 -9.70 26.04
N SER A 406 -28.75 -10.92 26.37
CA SER A 406 -29.37 -11.23 27.67
C SER A 406 -28.36 -11.14 28.83
N ASP A 407 -27.06 -11.05 28.52
CA ASP A 407 -25.96 -11.08 29.50
C ASP A 407 -25.26 -9.71 29.65
N ILE A 408 -25.54 -9.03 30.77
CA ILE A 408 -24.98 -7.72 31.13
C ILE A 408 -23.43 -7.69 31.06
N SER A 409 -22.78 -8.85 31.26
CA SER A 409 -21.33 -8.98 31.23
C SER A 409 -20.72 -8.78 29.84
N GLU A 410 -21.34 -9.32 28.78
CA GLU A 410 -20.87 -9.17 27.40
C GLU A 410 -21.01 -7.73 26.90
N ALA A 411 -22.13 -7.06 27.23
CA ALA A 411 -22.35 -5.66 26.88
C ALA A 411 -21.29 -4.74 27.51
N LYS A 412 -20.91 -5.01 28.77
CA LYS A 412 -19.87 -4.26 29.49
C LYS A 412 -18.48 -4.48 28.87
N GLN A 413 -18.14 -5.71 28.49
CA GLN A 413 -16.89 -6.02 27.78
C GLN A 413 -16.81 -5.35 26.40
N LEU A 414 -17.93 -5.32 25.66
CA LEU A 414 -18.03 -4.68 24.35
C LEU A 414 -17.79 -3.16 24.45
N LYS A 415 -18.45 -2.50 25.41
CA LYS A 415 -18.27 -1.07 25.70
C LYS A 415 -16.83 -0.75 26.07
N HIS A 416 -16.21 -1.58 26.91
CA HIS A 416 -14.81 -1.40 27.30
C HIS A 416 -13.85 -1.51 26.11
N ARG A 417 -14.02 -2.52 25.23
CA ARG A 417 -13.23 -2.66 24.00
C ARG A 417 -13.38 -1.46 23.07
N ARG A 418 -14.59 -0.91 22.90
CA ARG A 418 -14.82 0.30 22.11
C ARG A 418 -14.06 1.50 22.65
N LEU A 419 -14.10 1.72 23.97
CA LEU A 419 -13.40 2.84 24.62
C LEU A 419 -11.88 2.74 24.42
N ILE A 420 -11.30 1.53 24.49
CA ILE A 420 -9.87 1.32 24.25
C ILE A 420 -9.49 1.70 22.81
N VAL A 421 -10.28 1.25 21.84
CA VAL A 421 -10.02 1.56 20.42
C VAL A 421 -10.16 3.06 20.17
N LEU A 422 -11.19 3.71 20.71
CA LEU A 422 -11.37 5.16 20.60
C LEU A 422 -10.24 5.95 21.26
N ALA A 423 -9.77 5.51 22.44
CA ALA A 423 -8.64 6.13 23.11
C ALA A 423 -7.36 6.01 22.26
N LEU A 424 -7.10 4.83 21.69
CA LEU A 424 -5.92 4.63 20.83
C LEU A 424 -6.00 5.47 19.55
N ILE A 425 -7.18 5.57 18.93
CA ILE A 425 -7.40 6.45 17.78
C ILE A 425 -7.16 7.91 18.19
N GLY A 426 -7.70 8.34 19.33
CA GLY A 426 -7.52 9.69 19.86
C GLY A 426 -6.04 10.02 20.10
N LEU A 427 -5.27 9.13 20.72
CA LEU A 427 -3.83 9.29 20.93
C LEU A 427 -3.05 9.34 19.61
N THR A 428 -3.42 8.49 18.64
CA THR A 428 -2.78 8.47 17.32
C THR A 428 -3.05 9.78 16.57
N LEU A 429 -4.29 10.26 16.59
CA LEU A 429 -4.67 11.55 15.98
C LEU A 429 -3.98 12.72 16.68
N LEU A 430 -3.91 12.72 18.00
CA LEU A 430 -3.19 13.74 18.77
C LEU A 430 -1.71 13.80 18.38
N GLY A 431 -1.04 12.64 18.35
CA GLY A 431 0.36 12.56 17.93
C GLY A 431 0.58 12.94 16.46
N LEU A 432 -0.40 12.65 15.59
CA LEU A 432 -0.38 13.09 14.19
C LEU A 432 -0.52 14.62 14.08
N VAL A 433 -1.42 15.24 14.85
CA VAL A 433 -1.61 16.70 14.86
C VAL A 433 -0.32 17.42 15.24
N PHE A 434 0.39 16.97 16.29
CA PHE A 434 1.68 17.57 16.66
C PHE A 434 2.74 17.43 15.55
N ARG A 435 2.80 16.26 14.90
CA ARG A 435 3.73 16.03 13.78
C ARG A 435 3.40 16.87 12.56
N LEU A 436 2.11 17.00 12.22
CA LEU A 436 1.64 17.86 11.14
C LEU A 436 1.87 19.34 11.44
N TYR A 437 1.71 19.75 12.69
CA TYR A 437 2.03 21.12 13.12
C TYR A 437 3.52 21.42 12.95
N VAL A 438 4.40 20.51 13.37
CA VAL A 438 5.85 20.66 13.16
C VAL A 438 6.20 20.65 11.67
N ALA A 439 5.59 19.77 10.88
CA ALA A 439 5.75 19.73 9.43
C ALA A 439 5.34 21.06 8.78
N TRP A 440 4.15 21.55 9.11
CA TRP A 440 3.63 22.84 8.64
C TRP A 440 4.53 24.00 9.03
N ARG A 441 4.93 24.09 10.31
CA ARG A 441 5.83 25.15 10.79
C ARG A 441 7.15 25.12 10.03
N THR A 442 7.74 23.94 9.86
CA THR A 442 9.00 23.76 9.14
C THR A 442 8.89 24.24 7.70
N ASN A 443 7.82 23.86 7.01
CA ASN A 443 7.58 24.25 5.62
C ASN A 443 7.27 25.75 5.46
N HIS A 444 6.67 26.38 6.47
CA HIS A 444 6.45 27.81 6.47
C HIS A 444 7.74 28.61 6.71
N THR A 445 8.67 28.08 7.53
CA THR A 445 9.94 28.74 7.84
C THR A 445 11.05 28.45 6.83
N LEU A 446 11.02 27.28 6.18
CA LEU A 446 12.05 26.81 5.27
C LEU A 446 11.39 26.45 3.93
N PRO A 447 11.26 27.38 2.98
CA PRO A 447 10.74 27.06 1.65
C PRO A 447 11.64 26.05 0.93
N ASP A 448 11.13 25.40 -0.12
CA ASP A 448 11.88 24.41 -0.92
C ASP A 448 12.98 25.09 -1.77
N THR A 449 14.05 25.52 -1.11
CA THR A 449 15.28 26.02 -1.71
C THR A 449 16.44 25.10 -1.33
N PRO A 450 17.58 25.12 -2.05
CA PRO A 450 18.74 24.31 -1.68
C PRO A 450 19.22 24.54 -0.23
N ALA A 451 19.05 25.76 0.29
CA ALA A 451 19.41 26.12 1.66
C ALA A 451 18.54 25.45 2.74
N ARG A 452 17.41 24.82 2.36
CA ARG A 452 16.55 24.06 3.28
C ARG A 452 17.25 22.83 3.85
N LEU A 453 18.06 22.16 3.03
CA LEU A 453 18.67 20.88 3.36
C LEU A 453 20.03 21.11 3.98
N THR A 454 20.30 20.44 5.10
CA THR A 454 21.58 20.58 5.81
C THR A 454 22.13 19.22 6.22
N GLY A 455 23.46 19.10 6.32
CA GLY A 455 24.12 17.86 6.71
C GLY A 455 23.68 16.67 5.85
N ASP A 456 23.38 15.54 6.50
CA ASP A 456 22.96 14.28 5.87
C ASP A 456 21.73 14.40 4.95
N GLU A 457 20.85 15.39 5.17
CA GLU A 457 19.62 15.55 4.37
C GLU A 457 19.93 15.75 2.89
N THR A 458 21.05 16.42 2.60
CA THR A 458 21.53 16.65 1.23
C THR A 458 21.91 15.34 0.53
N GLY A 459 22.48 14.38 1.27
CA GLY A 459 22.85 13.07 0.74
C GLY A 459 21.62 12.21 0.42
N TYR A 460 20.66 12.14 1.35
CA TYR A 460 19.43 11.38 1.12
C TYR A 460 18.58 11.97 -0.01
N GLU A 461 18.44 13.29 -0.04
CA GLU A 461 17.70 13.99 -1.09
C GLU A 461 18.38 13.87 -2.45
N GLY A 462 19.70 14.06 -2.50
CA GLY A 462 20.48 13.93 -3.72
C GLY A 462 20.35 12.54 -4.32
N LEU A 463 20.51 11.48 -3.52
CA LEU A 463 20.31 10.09 -3.98
C LEU A 463 18.91 9.87 -4.54
N ALA A 464 17.87 10.40 -3.88
CA ALA A 464 16.50 10.30 -4.34
C ALA A 464 16.27 11.04 -5.67
N TYR A 465 16.84 12.25 -5.81
CA TYR A 465 16.76 13.04 -7.04
C TYR A 465 17.48 12.35 -8.21
N TRP A 466 18.71 11.88 -8.00
CA TRP A 466 19.49 11.18 -9.03
C TRP A 466 18.85 9.85 -9.45
N LEU A 467 18.24 9.13 -8.50
CA LEU A 467 17.47 7.94 -8.78
C LEU A 467 16.33 8.22 -9.78
N LEU A 468 15.58 9.32 -9.58
CA LEU A 468 14.52 9.73 -10.50
C LEU A 468 15.05 10.19 -11.86
N LYS A 469 16.32 10.59 -11.95
CA LYS A 469 17.01 10.91 -13.22
C LYS A 469 17.62 9.70 -13.91
N GLY A 470 17.45 8.49 -13.37
CA GLY A 470 17.96 7.25 -13.95
C GLY A 470 19.37 6.85 -13.48
N HIS A 471 19.95 7.59 -12.53
CA HIS A 471 21.23 7.27 -11.91
C HIS A 471 21.01 6.45 -10.63
N PHE A 472 21.26 5.14 -10.71
CA PHE A 472 20.96 4.22 -9.60
C PHE A 472 22.16 4.09 -8.65
N PHE A 473 22.11 4.80 -7.52
CA PHE A 473 23.02 4.66 -6.36
C PHE A 473 24.50 4.45 -6.73
N GLU A 474 25.11 5.48 -7.32
CA GLU A 474 26.53 5.48 -7.73
C GLU A 474 27.50 5.67 -6.55
N TRP A 475 26.99 6.04 -5.38
CA TRP A 475 27.77 6.22 -4.16
C TRP A 475 27.44 5.12 -3.12
N PRO A 476 28.43 4.41 -2.55
CA PRO A 476 28.22 3.24 -1.68
C PRO A 476 27.89 3.57 -0.21
N GLY A 477 27.72 4.84 0.14
CA GLY A 477 27.62 5.29 1.54
C GLY A 477 26.25 5.21 2.20
N GLN A 478 25.19 4.85 1.46
CA GLN A 478 23.84 4.81 2.00
C GLN A 478 23.10 3.54 1.63
N THR A 479 22.21 3.11 2.53
CA THR A 479 21.27 2.01 2.26
C THR A 479 20.04 2.50 1.51
N PRO A 480 19.37 1.65 0.72
CA PRO A 480 18.49 2.14 -0.34
C PRO A 480 17.08 2.54 0.10
N VAL A 481 16.55 2.00 1.20
CA VAL A 481 15.12 2.11 1.53
C VAL A 481 14.70 3.54 1.82
N TYR A 482 15.51 4.33 2.53
CA TYR A 482 15.14 5.71 2.83
C TYR A 482 15.23 6.63 1.59
N PRO A 483 16.31 6.62 0.78
CA PRO A 483 16.31 7.32 -0.50
C PRO A 483 15.21 6.87 -1.46
N LEU A 484 14.87 5.57 -1.51
CA LEU A 484 13.74 5.07 -2.29
C LEU A 484 12.40 5.62 -1.79
N PHE A 485 12.24 5.75 -0.47
CA PHE A 485 11.07 6.39 0.13
C PHE A 485 10.97 7.87 -0.29
N VAL A 486 12.06 8.63 -0.18
CA VAL A 486 12.11 10.04 -0.60
C VAL A 486 11.86 10.17 -2.11
N ALA A 487 12.45 9.31 -2.92
CA ALA A 487 12.23 9.27 -4.37
C ALA A 487 10.77 8.93 -4.70
N GLY A 488 10.14 8.03 -3.96
CA GLY A 488 8.71 7.73 -4.07
C GLY A 488 7.83 8.95 -3.74
N CYS A 489 8.22 9.74 -2.73
CA CYS A 489 7.57 11.02 -2.49
C CYS A 489 7.78 11.98 -3.66
N TYR A 490 9.00 12.13 -4.18
CA TYR A 490 9.27 13.06 -5.28
C TYR A 490 8.63 12.65 -6.61
N ALA A 491 8.54 11.35 -6.85
CA ALA A 491 7.79 10.76 -7.95
C ALA A 491 6.32 11.20 -7.95
N ILE A 492 5.72 11.22 -6.76
CA ILE A 492 4.30 11.51 -6.56
C ILE A 492 4.05 13.01 -6.44
N PHE A 493 4.80 13.74 -5.60
CA PHE A 493 4.55 15.13 -5.21
C PHE A 493 5.43 16.16 -5.95
N GLY A 494 6.32 15.72 -6.84
CA GLY A 494 7.40 16.54 -7.39
C GLY A 494 8.59 16.66 -6.43
N ARG A 495 9.74 17.16 -6.90
CA ARG A 495 10.96 17.35 -6.09
C ARG A 495 10.76 18.44 -5.04
N SER A 496 10.10 18.08 -3.93
CA SER A 496 9.69 18.99 -2.85
C SER A 496 10.01 18.34 -1.50
N PRO A 497 11.13 18.69 -0.85
CA PRO A 497 11.40 18.28 0.53
C PRO A 497 10.25 18.58 1.50
N ALA A 498 9.51 19.67 1.28
CA ALA A 498 8.31 20.00 2.05
C ALA A 498 7.25 18.89 2.03
N SER A 499 7.02 18.24 0.89
CA SER A 499 6.07 17.13 0.76
C SER A 499 6.50 15.90 1.57
N VAL A 500 7.79 15.58 1.58
CA VAL A 500 8.36 14.44 2.31
C VAL A 500 8.11 14.57 3.80
N VAL A 501 8.31 15.77 4.34
CA VAL A 501 8.09 16.08 5.76
C VAL A 501 6.62 15.84 6.17
N TYR A 502 5.64 16.10 5.31
CA TYR A 502 4.25 15.73 5.59
C TYR A 502 4.02 14.22 5.58
N VAL A 503 4.56 13.49 4.60
CA VAL A 503 4.44 12.02 4.54
C VAL A 503 5.09 11.38 5.77
N GLN A 504 6.24 11.90 6.20
CA GLN A 504 6.90 11.50 7.43
C GLN A 504 6.03 11.73 8.67
N ALA A 505 5.21 12.78 8.73
CA ALA A 505 4.31 13.01 9.85
C ALA A 505 3.32 11.84 10.04
N PHE A 506 2.77 11.32 8.94
CA PHE A 506 1.89 10.15 8.96
C PHE A 506 2.65 8.88 9.34
N LEU A 507 3.82 8.63 8.76
CA LEU A 507 4.64 7.46 9.09
C LEU A 507 5.07 7.46 10.57
N GLY A 508 5.50 8.61 11.07
CA GLY A 508 5.89 8.79 12.46
C GLY A 508 4.73 8.54 13.43
N ALA A 509 3.49 8.82 13.04
CA ALA A 509 2.32 8.56 13.87
C ALA A 509 1.99 7.06 13.99
N ILE A 510 2.39 6.22 13.03
CA ILE A 510 2.20 4.75 13.08
C ILE A 510 2.96 4.12 14.26
N THR A 511 4.03 4.76 14.75
CA THR A 511 4.77 4.26 15.91
C THR A 511 3.90 4.19 17.18
N ILE A 512 2.86 5.02 17.29
CA ILE A 512 1.95 5.08 18.44
C ILE A 512 1.12 3.78 18.59
N PRO A 513 0.31 3.37 17.59
CA PRO A 513 -0.42 2.10 17.68
C PRO A 513 0.51 0.88 17.72
N LEU A 514 1.68 0.92 17.07
CA LEU A 514 2.66 -0.16 17.18
C LEU A 514 3.20 -0.31 18.61
N THR A 515 3.47 0.81 19.29
CA THR A 515 3.87 0.83 20.70
C THR A 515 2.80 0.20 21.57
N PHE A 516 1.52 0.58 21.37
CA PHE A 516 0.40 -0.04 22.09
C PHE A 516 0.35 -1.56 21.89
N ILE A 517 0.43 -2.02 20.63
CA ILE A 517 0.35 -3.45 20.29
C ILE A 517 1.51 -4.23 20.92
N LEU A 518 2.72 -3.66 20.92
CA LEU A 518 3.88 -4.28 21.57
C LEU A 518 3.70 -4.29 23.09
N ALA A 519 3.27 -3.18 23.69
CA ALA A 519 3.01 -3.06 25.13
C ALA A 519 2.00 -4.09 25.63
N ARG A 520 0.95 -4.37 24.85
CA ARG A 520 -0.11 -5.32 25.20
C ARG A 520 0.38 -6.75 25.48
N ARG A 521 1.59 -7.10 25.03
CA ARG A 521 2.23 -8.40 25.29
C ARG A 521 2.90 -8.49 26.66
N PHE A 522 3.28 -7.35 27.24
CA PHE A 522 4.05 -7.29 28.49
C PHE A 522 3.24 -6.70 29.65
N THR A 523 2.22 -5.90 29.37
CA THR A 523 1.43 -5.20 30.40
C THR A 523 -0.06 -5.11 30.05
N GLY A 524 -0.86 -4.64 31.01
CA GLY A 524 -2.30 -4.44 30.90
C GLY A 524 -2.69 -3.36 29.89
N VAL A 525 -3.99 -3.25 29.59
CA VAL A 525 -4.48 -2.32 28.56
C VAL A 525 -4.22 -0.86 28.93
N GLN A 526 -4.45 -0.49 30.20
CA GLN A 526 -4.25 0.87 30.68
C GLN A 526 -2.78 1.30 30.54
N SER A 527 -1.84 0.50 31.06
CA SER A 527 -0.40 0.74 30.87
C SER A 527 0.00 0.76 29.39
N SER A 528 -0.63 -0.05 28.54
CA SER A 528 -0.37 0.00 27.10
C SER A 528 -0.83 1.32 26.46
N LEU A 529 -1.98 1.86 26.88
CA LEU A 529 -2.44 3.19 26.45
C LEU A 529 -1.51 4.29 26.97
N VAL A 530 -0.99 4.17 28.19
CA VAL A 530 0.01 5.10 28.75
C VAL A 530 1.29 5.08 27.92
N ALA A 531 1.83 3.90 27.59
CA ALA A 531 3.01 3.78 26.72
C ALA A 531 2.77 4.44 25.36
N ALA A 532 1.61 4.22 24.74
CA ALA A 532 1.24 4.88 23.49
C ALA A 532 1.10 6.40 23.65
N GLY A 533 0.56 6.88 24.77
CA GLY A 533 0.44 8.30 25.09
C GLY A 533 1.80 8.99 25.26
N LEU A 534 2.75 8.33 25.93
CA LEU A 534 4.14 8.81 26.04
C LEU A 534 4.77 9.00 24.66
N ILE A 535 4.55 8.07 23.73
CA ILE A 535 5.07 8.16 22.35
C ILE A 535 4.30 9.16 21.48
N ALA A 536 2.99 9.33 21.72
CA ALA A 536 2.20 10.35 21.04
C ALA A 536 2.71 11.76 21.32
N LEU A 537 3.18 12.00 22.56
CA LEU A 537 3.68 13.29 23.05
C LEU A 537 5.21 13.38 23.09
N HIS A 538 5.93 12.38 22.59
CA HIS A 538 7.39 12.33 22.72
C HIS A 538 8.08 13.43 21.91
N PRO A 539 8.74 14.43 22.54
CA PRO A 539 9.23 15.62 21.85
C PRO A 539 10.21 15.31 20.71
N SER A 540 11.22 14.46 20.96
CA SER A 540 12.22 14.15 19.92
C SER A 540 11.63 13.43 18.70
N LEU A 541 10.82 12.38 18.90
CA LEU A 541 10.13 11.68 17.82
C LEU A 541 9.18 12.57 17.00
N ILE A 542 8.58 13.59 17.61
CA ILE A 542 7.79 14.59 16.88
C ILE A 542 8.70 15.50 16.05
N LEU A 543 9.83 15.96 16.62
CA LEU A 543 10.76 16.87 15.96
C LEU A 543 11.49 16.25 14.77
N HIS A 544 11.75 14.94 14.79
CA HIS A 544 12.40 14.23 13.66
C HIS A 544 11.66 14.35 12.34
N VAL A 545 10.35 14.57 12.38
CA VAL A 545 9.54 14.78 11.17
C VAL A 545 10.07 15.92 10.31
N ARG A 546 10.70 16.93 10.92
CA ARG A 546 11.18 18.15 10.24
C ARG A 546 12.36 17.92 9.29
N ARG A 547 13.13 16.83 9.47
CA ARG A 547 14.35 16.56 8.70
C ARG A 547 14.18 15.36 7.78
N LEU A 548 14.84 15.39 6.63
CA LEU A 548 14.93 14.25 5.72
C LEU A 548 16.01 13.28 6.23
N GLN A 549 15.65 12.52 7.27
CA GLN A 549 16.51 11.52 7.87
C GLN A 549 15.77 10.21 8.17
N THR A 550 16.53 9.13 8.36
CA THR A 550 16.03 7.77 8.46
C THR A 550 15.11 7.49 9.65
N GLU A 551 15.18 8.27 10.72
CA GLU A 551 14.63 7.96 12.06
C GLU A 551 13.12 7.74 12.02
N VAL A 552 12.41 8.58 11.27
CA VAL A 552 10.94 8.53 11.18
C VAL A 552 10.46 7.25 10.50
N LEU A 553 11.21 6.75 9.52
CA LEU A 553 10.92 5.48 8.84
C LEU A 553 11.46 4.28 9.63
N TYR A 554 12.62 4.43 10.27
CA TYR A 554 13.29 3.36 10.99
C TYR A 554 12.58 2.97 12.29
N ALA A 555 12.02 3.93 13.03
CA ALA A 555 11.29 3.68 14.28
C ALA A 555 10.09 2.70 14.14
N PRO A 556 9.16 2.86 13.19
CA PRO A 556 8.11 1.85 13.00
C PRO A 556 8.67 0.52 12.46
N LEU A 557 9.71 0.54 11.63
CA LEU A 557 10.33 -0.69 11.10
C LEU A 557 10.98 -1.55 12.20
N ILE A 558 11.70 -0.93 13.15
CA ILE A 558 12.29 -1.67 14.26
C ILE A 558 11.22 -2.22 15.22
N LEU A 559 10.13 -1.48 15.46
CA LEU A 559 8.99 -1.99 16.23
C LEU A 559 8.33 -3.19 15.54
N LEU A 560 8.14 -3.13 14.22
CA LEU A 560 7.61 -4.24 13.42
C LEU A 560 8.56 -5.44 13.43
N THR A 561 9.87 -5.22 13.43
CA THR A 561 10.88 -6.28 13.57
C THR A 561 10.71 -7.02 14.90
N VAL A 562 10.61 -6.29 16.02
CA VAL A 562 10.42 -6.87 17.35
C VAL A 562 9.06 -7.59 17.43
N LEU A 563 7.98 -6.96 16.98
CA LEU A 563 6.64 -7.55 16.95
C LEU A 563 6.58 -8.83 16.10
N GLY A 564 7.19 -8.80 14.91
CA GLY A 564 7.25 -9.92 13.99
C GLY A 564 8.02 -11.10 14.58
N LEU A 565 9.15 -10.83 15.23
CA LEU A 565 9.93 -11.86 15.92
C LEU A 565 9.16 -12.46 17.09
N LEU A 566 8.55 -11.64 17.96
CA LEU A 566 7.74 -12.13 19.08
C LEU A 566 6.56 -12.98 18.60
N TRP A 567 5.90 -12.57 17.50
CA TRP A 567 4.84 -13.36 16.91
C TRP A 567 5.36 -14.69 16.34
N ALA A 568 6.52 -14.69 15.69
CA ALA A 568 7.15 -15.91 15.22
C ALA A 568 7.51 -16.85 16.38
N LEU A 569 7.97 -16.31 17.51
CA LEU A 569 8.27 -17.09 18.72
C LEU A 569 7.02 -17.69 19.37
N GLU A 570 5.92 -16.94 19.44
CA GLU A 570 4.63 -17.43 19.96
C GLU A 570 3.96 -18.45 19.04
N ARG A 571 4.14 -18.29 17.72
CA ARG A 571 3.59 -19.18 16.69
C ARG A 571 4.70 -19.73 15.80
N PRO A 572 5.45 -20.72 16.29
CA PRO A 572 6.64 -21.26 15.64
C PRO A 572 6.35 -22.06 14.37
N GLN A 573 6.09 -21.31 13.30
CA GLN A 573 5.87 -21.76 11.93
C GLN A 573 6.89 -21.09 11.03
N TRP A 574 7.39 -21.81 10.02
CA TRP A 574 8.42 -21.30 9.12
C TRP A 574 7.96 -20.04 8.36
N GLN A 575 6.67 -19.91 8.07
CA GLN A 575 6.11 -18.71 7.41
C GLN A 575 6.28 -17.46 8.28
N ASN A 576 6.10 -17.58 9.61
CA ASN A 576 6.20 -16.46 10.54
C ASN A 576 7.67 -16.04 10.73
N PHE A 577 8.59 -17.00 10.82
CA PHE A 577 10.03 -16.71 10.85
C PHE A 577 10.52 -16.10 9.53
N ARG A 578 10.06 -16.60 8.38
CA ARG A 578 10.36 -15.99 7.08
C ARG A 578 9.87 -14.53 7.01
N LEU A 579 8.65 -14.25 7.49
CA LEU A 579 8.12 -12.89 7.53
C LEU A 579 8.94 -11.98 8.47
N ALA A 580 9.28 -12.47 9.66
CA ALA A 580 10.11 -11.72 10.60
C ALA A 580 11.50 -11.41 10.02
N GLY A 581 12.10 -12.34 9.29
CA GLY A 581 13.38 -12.15 8.59
C GLY A 581 13.27 -11.11 7.47
N ALA A 582 12.20 -11.16 6.67
CA ALA A 582 11.95 -10.16 5.63
C ALA A 582 11.79 -8.74 6.20
N VAL A 583 11.09 -8.57 7.32
CA VAL A 583 10.93 -7.27 7.99
C VAL A 583 12.26 -6.75 8.53
N LEU A 584 13.09 -7.62 9.13
CA LEU A 584 14.44 -7.22 9.56
C LEU A 584 15.31 -6.82 8.37
N ALA A 585 15.24 -7.53 7.24
CA ALA A 585 15.99 -7.19 6.03
C ALA A 585 15.65 -5.79 5.52
N ILE A 586 14.36 -5.45 5.44
CA ILE A 586 13.89 -4.12 5.05
C ILE A 586 14.36 -3.06 6.07
N THR A 587 14.34 -3.41 7.36
CA THR A 587 14.85 -2.54 8.43
C THR A 587 16.34 -2.26 8.25
N ASN A 588 17.14 -3.27 7.92
CA ASN A 588 18.57 -3.13 7.66
C ASN A 588 18.90 -2.40 6.35
N LEU A 589 18.05 -2.53 5.33
CA LEU A 589 18.14 -1.75 4.09
C LEU A 589 17.67 -0.30 4.27
N CYS A 590 17.03 0.04 5.39
CA CYS A 590 16.78 1.42 5.81
C CYS A 590 17.94 1.98 6.64
N ARG A 591 18.51 1.15 7.52
CA ARG A 591 19.71 1.44 8.28
C ARG A 591 20.36 0.15 8.76
N SER A 592 21.64 -0.06 8.48
CA SER A 592 22.36 -1.32 8.76
C SER A 592 22.62 -1.61 10.26
N THR A 593 22.10 -0.77 11.18
CA THR A 593 22.38 -0.89 12.62
C THR A 593 21.86 -2.18 13.27
N ALA A 594 20.87 -2.86 12.67
CA ALA A 594 20.37 -4.15 13.14
C ALA A 594 20.98 -5.36 12.39
N MET A 595 22.12 -5.19 11.69
CA MET A 595 22.67 -6.25 10.84
C MET A 595 23.08 -7.52 11.60
N PHE A 596 23.55 -7.38 12.84
CA PHE A 596 23.94 -8.49 13.71
C PHE A 596 22.81 -8.99 14.62
N PHE A 597 21.62 -8.38 14.53
CA PHE A 597 20.44 -8.81 15.28
C PHE A 597 20.07 -10.30 15.09
N PRO A 598 20.28 -10.94 13.91
CA PRO A 598 20.04 -12.38 13.77
C PRO A 598 20.84 -13.25 14.75
N LEU A 599 21.99 -12.78 15.23
CA LEU A 599 22.85 -13.56 16.15
C LEU A 599 22.21 -13.74 17.54
N ILE A 600 21.31 -12.84 17.95
CA ILE A 600 20.63 -12.95 19.24
C ILE A 600 19.35 -13.81 19.16
N VAL A 601 18.80 -14.04 17.97
CA VAL A 601 17.53 -14.76 17.77
C VAL A 601 17.57 -16.19 18.33
N PRO A 602 18.62 -17.01 18.12
CA PRO A 602 18.71 -18.35 18.71
C PRO A 602 18.65 -18.35 20.24
N LEU A 603 19.15 -17.29 20.90
CA LEU A 603 19.13 -17.14 22.36
C LEU A 603 17.72 -16.85 22.89
N LEU A 604 16.86 -16.26 22.06
CA LEU A 604 15.46 -15.97 22.37
C LEU A 604 14.52 -17.16 22.08
N MET A 605 15.01 -18.20 21.39
CA MET A 605 14.21 -19.39 21.10
C MET A 605 14.03 -20.25 22.38
N PRO A 606 12.80 -20.71 22.69
CA PRO A 606 12.54 -21.53 23.87
C PRO A 606 13.47 -22.74 23.98
N ARG A 607 13.99 -23.01 25.18
CA ARG A 607 14.93 -24.12 25.43
C ARG A 607 14.30 -25.49 25.13
N GLU A 608 12.99 -25.61 25.33
CA GLU A 608 12.19 -26.82 25.10
C GLU A 608 12.10 -27.24 23.62
N TRP A 609 12.36 -26.35 22.66
CA TRP A 609 12.26 -26.71 21.26
C TRP A 609 13.44 -27.59 20.81
N HIS A 610 13.14 -28.70 20.13
CA HIS A 610 14.17 -29.56 19.54
C HIS A 610 15.10 -28.81 18.59
N LEU A 611 16.38 -29.20 18.57
CA LEU A 611 17.42 -28.54 17.77
C LEU A 611 17.07 -28.48 16.27
N LYS A 612 16.56 -29.56 15.68
CA LYS A 612 16.12 -29.58 14.28
C LYS A 612 15.10 -28.48 13.99
N ARG A 613 14.11 -28.30 14.87
CA ARG A 613 13.08 -27.24 14.75
C ARG A 613 13.71 -25.84 14.81
N LYS A 614 14.61 -25.61 15.78
CA LYS A 614 15.33 -24.33 15.90
C LYS A 614 16.10 -24.00 14.62
N ILE A 615 16.84 -24.98 14.10
CA ILE A 615 17.60 -24.82 12.85
C ILE A 615 16.66 -24.51 11.68
N THR A 616 15.58 -25.26 11.48
CA THR A 616 14.64 -25.00 10.37
C THR A 616 14.05 -23.59 10.44
N LEU A 617 13.62 -23.14 11.61
CA LEU A 617 13.04 -21.81 11.80
C LEU A 617 14.09 -20.71 11.64
N PHE A 618 15.31 -20.92 12.14
CA PHE A 618 16.43 -19.99 11.99
C PHE A 618 16.88 -19.88 10.53
N VAL A 619 16.96 -20.99 9.80
CA VAL A 619 17.26 -20.99 8.37
C VAL A 619 16.17 -20.29 7.57
N ALA A 620 14.89 -20.47 7.91
CA ALA A 620 13.80 -19.72 7.27
C ALA A 620 13.91 -18.21 7.52
N TYR A 621 14.32 -17.81 8.72
CA TYR A 621 14.55 -16.41 9.10
C TYR A 621 15.75 -15.79 8.35
N VAL A 622 16.91 -16.42 8.43
CA VAL A 622 18.15 -15.94 7.78
C VAL A 622 18.05 -16.02 6.26
N GLY A 623 17.43 -17.08 5.73
CA GLY A 623 17.19 -17.23 4.29
C GLY A 623 16.34 -16.10 3.73
N ALA A 624 15.31 -15.66 4.47
CA ALA A 624 14.53 -14.49 4.08
C ALA A 624 15.36 -13.20 4.07
N ILE A 625 16.26 -13.03 5.05
CA ILE A 625 17.15 -11.87 5.11
C ILE A 625 18.04 -11.84 3.87
N ILE A 626 18.72 -12.94 3.57
CA ILE A 626 19.62 -13.07 2.42
C ILE A 626 18.87 -12.78 1.12
N ILE A 627 17.70 -13.39 0.91
CA ILE A 627 16.93 -13.22 -0.34
C ILE A 627 16.55 -11.76 -0.56
N ILE A 628 16.15 -11.04 0.50
CA ILE A 628 15.71 -9.64 0.39
C ILE A 628 16.89 -8.67 0.27
N THR A 629 18.03 -8.95 0.90
CA THR A 629 19.23 -8.10 0.78
C THR A 629 20.05 -8.37 -0.47
N ALA A 630 19.96 -9.57 -1.04
CA ALA A 630 20.76 -10.01 -2.19
C ALA A 630 20.69 -9.06 -3.40
N PRO A 631 19.54 -8.50 -3.82
CA PRO A 631 19.49 -7.56 -4.95
C PRO A 631 20.35 -6.32 -4.72
N TRP A 632 20.34 -5.80 -3.49
CA TRP A 632 21.15 -4.65 -3.11
C TRP A 632 22.63 -5.00 -3.02
N THR A 633 22.97 -6.14 -2.42
CA THR A 633 24.35 -6.65 -2.41
C THR A 633 24.88 -6.88 -3.83
N TYR A 634 24.05 -7.39 -4.74
CA TYR A 634 24.39 -7.57 -6.14
C TYR A 634 24.59 -6.23 -6.86
N HIS A 635 23.75 -5.22 -6.60
CA HIS A 635 23.99 -3.84 -7.08
C HIS A 635 25.36 -3.34 -6.64
N ASN A 636 25.66 -3.43 -5.33
CA ASN A 636 26.94 -2.99 -4.80
C ASN A 636 28.13 -3.70 -5.45
N TYR A 637 28.02 -5.02 -5.67
CA TYR A 637 29.03 -5.81 -6.36
C TYR A 637 29.21 -5.40 -7.82
N ARG A 638 28.11 -5.19 -8.56
CA ARG A 638 28.16 -4.80 -9.97
C ARG A 638 28.73 -3.41 -10.18
N THR A 639 28.29 -2.46 -9.34
CA THR A 639 28.58 -1.02 -9.46
C THR A 639 29.94 -0.66 -8.87
N HIS A 640 30.25 -1.15 -7.68
CA HIS A 640 31.48 -0.78 -6.96
C HIS A 640 32.55 -1.88 -6.94
N LYS A 641 32.33 -2.98 -7.68
CA LYS A 641 33.24 -4.14 -7.77
C LYS A 641 33.64 -4.73 -6.41
N THR A 642 32.78 -4.55 -5.41
CA THR A 642 33.04 -4.95 -4.02
C THR A 642 31.80 -5.60 -3.42
N PHE A 643 31.98 -6.70 -2.70
CA PHE A 643 30.90 -7.35 -1.96
C PHE A 643 30.58 -6.53 -0.69
N LEU A 644 29.60 -5.63 -0.79
CA LEU A 644 29.05 -4.89 0.35
C LEU A 644 27.60 -5.30 0.57
N VAL A 645 27.30 -5.84 1.75
CA VAL A 645 25.92 -6.28 2.07
C VAL A 645 24.97 -5.09 2.14
N TYR A 646 25.41 -3.97 2.71
CA TYR A 646 24.61 -2.75 2.90
C TYR A 646 25.32 -1.51 2.34
N SER A 647 26.24 -0.90 3.09
CA SER A 647 26.95 0.31 2.71
C SER A 647 28.33 0.33 3.35
N VAL A 648 29.19 1.28 2.95
CA VAL A 648 30.39 1.62 3.74
C VAL A 648 29.99 2.25 5.07
N SER A 649 30.90 2.18 6.05
CA SER A 649 30.66 2.67 7.41
C SER A 649 31.01 4.15 7.61
N THR A 650 31.65 4.79 6.63
CA THR A 650 32.10 6.18 6.68
C THR A 650 32.90 6.49 7.95
N ALA A 651 33.93 5.67 8.22
CA ALA A 651 34.83 5.79 9.37
C ALA A 651 34.17 5.67 10.76
N LEU A 652 32.98 5.07 10.88
CA LEU A 652 32.26 4.92 12.16
C LEU A 652 33.09 4.19 13.24
N LEU A 653 33.86 3.15 12.88
CA LEU A 653 34.72 2.46 13.85
C LEU A 653 35.87 3.34 14.34
N TRP A 654 36.44 4.17 13.45
CA TRP A 654 37.50 5.10 13.80
C TRP A 654 37.03 6.18 14.78
N GLN A 655 35.84 6.73 14.56
CA GLN A 655 35.21 7.67 15.50
C GLN A 655 34.93 7.03 16.88
N GLY A 656 34.91 5.70 16.94
CA GLY A 656 34.79 4.92 18.17
C GLY A 656 36.11 4.53 18.84
N SER A 657 37.26 4.85 18.25
CA SER A 657 38.58 4.35 18.67
C SER A 657 39.27 5.25 19.70
N PRO A 658 40.30 4.75 20.41
CA PRO A 658 41.13 5.56 21.31
C PRO A 658 41.72 6.81 20.64
N GLU A 659 42.16 6.69 19.39
CA GLU A 659 42.70 7.82 18.64
C GLU A 659 41.70 8.98 18.59
N PHE A 660 40.45 8.71 18.18
CA PHE A 660 39.41 9.73 18.18
C PHE A 660 39.14 10.27 19.59
N TYR A 661 39.18 9.41 20.61
CA TYR A 661 39.03 9.84 22.00
C TYR A 661 40.09 10.86 22.41
N HIS A 662 41.37 10.66 22.08
CA HIS A 662 42.43 11.62 22.38
C HIS A 662 42.24 12.93 21.63
N LEU A 663 41.93 12.88 20.33
CA LEU A 663 41.69 14.07 19.51
C LEU A 663 40.52 14.90 20.04
N ALA A 664 39.48 14.23 20.56
CA ALA A 664 38.23 14.86 20.93
C ALA A 664 38.15 15.30 22.39
N TYR A 665 38.76 14.57 23.32
CA TYR A 665 38.61 14.80 24.77
C TYR A 665 39.88 15.28 25.47
N GLU A 666 41.06 14.89 24.99
CA GLU A 666 42.33 15.14 25.71
C GLU A 666 43.20 16.21 25.06
N GLN A 667 43.21 16.31 23.72
CA GLN A 667 44.05 17.28 23.02
C GLN A 667 43.57 18.72 23.27
N LEU A 668 44.51 19.61 23.61
CA LEU A 668 44.29 21.04 23.80
C LEU A 668 44.84 21.86 22.61
N PRO A 669 44.10 22.88 22.12
CA PRO A 669 42.73 23.23 22.51
C PRO A 669 41.73 22.16 22.07
N LYS A 670 40.70 21.92 22.89
CA LYS A 670 39.68 20.91 22.60
C LYS A 670 38.95 21.25 21.30
N ARG A 671 39.13 20.43 20.26
CA ARG A 671 38.50 20.63 18.94
C ARG A 671 37.06 20.15 18.91
N HIS A 672 36.17 20.91 18.27
CA HIS A 672 34.78 20.49 18.05
C HIS A 672 34.72 19.32 17.07
N ILE A 673 33.71 18.45 17.17
CA ILE A 673 33.63 17.24 16.34
C ILE A 673 33.67 17.54 14.83
N VAL A 674 32.97 18.60 14.40
CA VAL A 674 32.97 19.06 13.00
C VAL A 674 34.38 19.46 12.54
N GLN A 675 35.18 20.07 13.41
CA GLN A 675 36.57 20.42 13.09
C GLN A 675 37.39 19.14 12.92
N ILE A 676 37.28 18.18 13.84
CA ILE A 676 37.98 16.89 13.74
C ILE A 676 37.63 16.19 12.43
N TRP A 677 36.35 16.17 12.03
CA TRP A 677 35.94 15.62 10.75
C TRP A 677 36.56 16.38 9.56
N GLN A 678 36.52 17.71 9.56
CA GLN A 678 37.10 18.54 8.50
C GLN A 678 38.62 18.40 8.37
N GLU A 679 39.31 18.01 9.43
CA GLU A 679 40.76 17.85 9.42
C GLU A 679 41.17 16.41 9.11
N GLU A 680 40.65 15.44 9.85
CA GLU A 680 41.09 14.05 9.82
C GLU A 680 40.48 13.26 8.66
N LEU A 681 39.24 13.58 8.26
CA LEU A 681 38.58 12.94 7.11
C LEU A 681 38.93 13.62 5.78
N ASN A 682 39.71 14.71 5.80
CA ASN A 682 40.11 15.43 4.61
C ASN A 682 41.20 14.66 3.84
N PRO A 683 40.93 14.23 2.59
CA PRO A 683 41.91 13.52 1.76
C PRO A 683 43.23 14.26 1.60
N ALA A 684 43.22 15.60 1.56
CA ALA A 684 44.43 16.39 1.43
C ALA A 684 45.37 16.30 2.64
N ARG A 685 44.86 15.88 3.81
CA ARG A 685 45.62 15.80 5.07
C ARG A 685 45.90 14.37 5.52
N ASN A 686 45.14 13.40 5.04
CA ASN A 686 45.23 12.01 5.51
C ASN A 686 45.85 11.04 4.48
N GLY A 687 46.53 11.56 3.46
CA GLY A 687 47.20 10.76 2.44
C GLY A 687 46.32 10.36 1.24
N GLY A 688 45.25 11.11 0.98
CA GLY A 688 44.34 10.90 -0.16
C GLY A 688 43.17 9.95 0.12
N HIS A 689 42.94 9.58 1.38
CA HIS A 689 41.92 8.60 1.75
C HIS A 689 40.58 9.26 2.10
N ASP A 690 39.61 9.17 1.19
CA ASP A 690 38.25 9.66 1.41
C ASP A 690 37.38 8.62 2.13
N ALA A 691 36.94 8.92 3.36
CA ALA A 691 36.08 8.05 4.18
C ALA A 691 34.75 7.67 3.52
N PHE A 692 34.29 8.42 2.53
CA PHE A 692 33.06 8.12 1.78
C PHE A 692 33.27 7.15 0.63
N THR A 693 34.52 6.76 0.35
CA THR A 693 34.88 5.73 -0.62
C THR A 693 35.15 4.39 0.07
N ILE A 694 35.12 3.30 -0.69
CA ILE A 694 35.40 1.94 -0.17
C ILE A 694 36.84 1.83 0.35
N GLU A 695 37.80 2.41 -0.38
CA GLU A 695 39.21 2.36 -0.02
C GLU A 695 39.50 3.20 1.22
N GLY A 696 38.95 4.41 1.30
CA GLY A 696 39.13 5.24 2.49
C GLY A 696 38.41 4.66 3.72
N ASP A 697 37.20 4.11 3.59
CA ASP A 697 36.53 3.45 4.73
C ASP A 697 37.34 2.24 5.25
N ARG A 698 37.97 1.47 4.36
CA ARG A 698 38.93 0.41 4.73
C ARG A 698 40.17 0.97 5.41
N TYR A 699 40.71 2.09 4.94
CA TYR A 699 41.84 2.78 5.57
C TYR A 699 41.49 3.21 7.00
N PHE A 700 40.36 3.89 7.22
CA PHE A 700 39.92 4.29 8.55
C PHE A 700 39.60 3.11 9.46
N THR A 701 39.05 2.02 8.91
CA THR A 701 38.85 0.78 9.67
C THR A 701 40.18 0.19 10.16
N LYS A 702 41.21 0.13 9.30
CA LYS A 702 42.55 -0.33 9.69
C LYS A 702 43.18 0.60 10.73
N ARG A 703 43.06 1.92 10.54
CA ARG A 703 43.54 2.94 11.48
C ARG A 703 42.88 2.79 12.86
N ALA A 704 41.57 2.58 12.88
CA ALA A 704 40.81 2.32 14.11
C ALA A 704 41.29 1.06 14.83
N ILE A 705 41.44 -0.06 14.11
CA ILE A 705 41.90 -1.32 14.69
C ILE A 705 43.31 -1.17 15.27
N ALA A 706 44.22 -0.50 14.56
CA ALA A 706 45.57 -0.24 15.04
C ALA A 706 45.56 0.58 16.35
N SER A 707 44.70 1.60 16.44
CA SER A 707 44.51 2.39 17.65
C SER A 707 43.93 1.56 18.81
N ILE A 708 42.93 0.72 18.55
CA ILE A 708 42.31 -0.16 19.56
C ILE A 708 43.33 -1.17 20.10
N LEU A 709 44.14 -1.77 19.24
CA LEU A 709 45.16 -2.74 19.64
C LEU A 709 46.29 -2.09 20.45
N ARG A 710 46.60 -0.82 20.19
CA ARG A 710 47.58 -0.06 20.96
C ARG A 710 47.07 0.28 22.36
N GLU A 711 45.79 0.64 22.49
CA GLU A 711 45.21 1.15 23.74
C GLU A 711 43.86 0.49 24.10
N PRO A 712 43.85 -0.84 24.37
CA PRO A 712 42.61 -1.58 24.59
C PRO A 712 41.85 -1.14 25.86
N ALA A 713 42.57 -0.69 26.90
CA ALA A 713 41.97 -0.19 28.13
C ALA A 713 41.24 1.14 27.90
N VAL A 714 41.83 2.07 27.14
CA VAL A 714 41.19 3.33 26.73
C VAL A 714 39.97 3.05 25.87
N TYR A 715 40.08 2.09 24.94
CA TYR A 715 38.94 1.68 24.12
C TYR A 715 37.79 1.13 24.97
N LEU A 716 38.07 0.25 25.94
CA LEU A 716 37.05 -0.28 26.84
C LEU A 716 36.40 0.82 27.67
N TRP A 717 37.20 1.74 28.23
CA TRP A 717 36.70 2.91 28.95
C TRP A 717 35.79 3.78 28.07
N TYR A 718 36.22 4.05 26.85
CA TYR A 718 35.44 4.83 25.90
C TYR A 718 34.15 4.10 25.47
N CYS A 719 34.18 2.77 25.34
CA CYS A 719 32.97 1.96 25.14
C CYS A 719 31.97 2.10 26.29
N LEU A 720 32.44 2.06 27.54
CA LEU A 720 31.58 2.26 28.73
C LEU A 720 30.97 3.66 28.77
N GLN A 721 31.73 4.69 28.40
CA GLN A 721 31.19 6.05 28.25
C GLN A 721 30.13 6.10 27.15
N LYS A 722 30.37 5.46 26.00
CA LYS A 722 29.44 5.41 24.87
C LYS A 722 28.13 4.67 25.20
N VAL A 723 28.11 3.75 26.17
CA VAL A 723 26.85 3.19 26.72
C VAL A 723 25.95 4.31 27.27
N VAL A 724 26.53 5.26 28.00
CA VAL A 724 25.80 6.42 28.52
C VAL A 724 25.46 7.39 27.39
N PHE A 725 26.41 7.66 26.49
CA PHE A 725 26.21 8.62 25.39
C PHE A 725 25.11 8.18 24.44
N PHE A 726 25.00 6.87 24.19
CA PHE A 726 23.94 6.31 23.36
C PHE A 726 22.56 6.68 23.87
N TRP A 727 22.32 6.65 25.19
CA TRP A 727 21.00 6.92 25.76
C TRP A 727 20.79 8.39 26.15
N LEU A 728 21.82 9.07 26.68
CA LEU A 728 21.73 10.42 27.25
C LEU A 728 22.29 11.52 26.34
N GLY A 729 22.88 11.19 25.19
CA GLY A 729 23.54 12.16 24.31
C GLY A 729 25.05 12.15 24.46
N ASN A 730 25.74 12.20 23.33
CA ASN A 730 27.18 12.40 23.28
C ASN A 730 27.52 13.84 23.67
N PRO A 731 28.41 14.08 24.65
CA PRO A 731 28.80 15.44 25.03
C PRO A 731 29.28 16.28 23.85
N LEU A 732 29.91 15.68 22.84
CA LEU A 732 30.52 16.41 21.75
C LEU A 732 29.54 16.83 20.64
N SER A 733 28.52 16.02 20.37
CA SER A 733 27.59 16.26 19.24
C SER A 733 26.16 16.59 19.69
N ASP A 734 25.75 16.17 20.88
CA ASP A 734 24.35 16.29 21.34
C ASP A 734 24.14 17.37 22.40
N TRP A 735 25.21 17.91 23.01
CA TRP A 735 25.14 18.87 24.12
C TRP A 735 25.98 20.13 23.88
N PRO A 736 25.43 21.33 24.12
CA PRO A 736 26.20 22.58 24.11
C PRO A 736 27.32 22.57 25.16
N ASP A 737 28.45 23.19 24.83
CA ASP A 737 29.64 23.32 25.69
C ASP A 737 30.16 21.99 26.27
N ARG A 738 29.79 20.86 25.67
CA ARG A 738 30.15 19.51 26.13
C ARG A 738 29.66 19.16 27.53
N ALA A 739 28.68 19.89 28.05
CA ALA A 739 28.17 19.71 29.39
C ALA A 739 26.75 19.11 29.35
N MET A 740 26.65 17.81 29.66
CA MET A 740 25.36 17.14 29.76
C MET A 740 24.46 17.83 30.78
N PHE A 741 23.19 18.05 30.43
CA PHE A 741 22.18 18.65 31.30
C PHE A 741 22.51 20.09 31.79
N ASN A 742 23.48 20.79 31.19
CA ASN A 742 23.77 22.18 31.53
C ASN A 742 22.75 23.14 30.90
N VAL A 743 21.68 23.44 31.63
CA VAL A 743 20.61 24.32 31.18
C VAL A 743 21.10 25.73 30.85
N LYS A 744 22.14 26.25 31.53
CA LYS A 744 22.68 27.59 31.25
C LYS A 744 23.31 27.64 29.86
N ALA A 745 24.14 26.65 29.51
CA ALA A 745 24.72 26.51 28.18
C ALA A 745 23.63 26.30 27.12
N MET A 746 22.61 25.49 27.41
CA MET A 746 21.50 25.25 26.47
C MET A 746 20.66 26.50 26.17
N ARG A 747 20.50 27.43 27.11
CA ARG A 747 19.75 28.68 26.89
C ARG A 747 20.38 29.60 25.82
N LEU A 748 21.65 29.39 25.48
CA LEU A 748 22.32 30.12 24.41
C LEU A 748 21.85 29.66 23.01
N PHE A 749 21.37 28.43 22.89
CA PHE A 749 21.05 27.80 21.61
C PHE A 749 19.58 27.39 21.45
N PHE A 750 18.85 27.22 22.56
CA PHE A 750 17.51 26.64 22.57
C PHE A 750 16.53 27.45 23.41
N SER A 751 15.27 27.51 22.97
CA SER A 751 14.19 28.11 23.76
C SER A 751 13.86 27.26 25.00
N PRO A 752 13.27 27.83 26.08
CA PRO A 752 12.91 27.07 27.27
C PRO A 752 12.07 25.82 26.98
N GLN A 753 11.14 25.91 26.02
CA GLN A 753 10.29 24.79 25.61
C GLN A 753 11.11 23.69 24.91
N GLN A 754 12.08 24.05 24.06
CA GLN A 754 12.98 23.09 23.43
C GLN A 754 13.87 22.41 24.45
N ILE A 755 14.39 23.14 25.43
CA ILE A 755 15.19 22.59 26.53
C ILE A 755 14.38 21.55 27.29
N VAL A 756 13.15 21.87 27.71
CA VAL A 756 12.27 20.91 28.39
C VAL A 756 12.04 19.67 27.51
N GLY A 757 11.77 19.85 26.21
CA GLY A 757 11.58 18.73 25.29
C GLY A 757 12.80 17.82 25.15
N ILE A 758 14.00 18.41 25.08
CA ILE A 758 15.28 17.67 25.06
C ILE A 758 15.46 16.92 26.38
N LEU A 759 15.34 17.60 27.53
CA LEU A 759 15.51 16.99 28.84
C LEU A 759 14.54 15.83 29.07
N VAL A 760 13.26 16.02 28.75
CA VAL A 760 12.23 14.97 28.81
C VAL A 760 12.64 13.78 27.94
N SER A 761 13.07 14.01 26.70
CA SER A 761 13.47 12.92 25.80
C SER A 761 14.71 12.18 26.30
N ARG A 762 15.67 12.89 26.91
CA ARG A 762 16.96 12.34 27.37
C ARG A 762 16.87 11.66 28.73
N ILE A 763 15.87 11.98 29.57
CA ILE A 763 15.72 11.36 30.90
C ILE A 763 14.92 10.04 30.88
N LEU A 764 14.17 9.78 29.80
CA LEU A 764 13.37 8.54 29.65
C LEU A 764 14.14 7.23 29.95
N PRO A 765 15.39 7.04 29.45
CA PRO A 765 16.18 5.85 29.77
C PRO A 765 16.42 5.65 31.26
N VAL A 766 16.60 6.73 32.03
CA VAL A 766 16.77 6.68 33.49
C VAL A 766 15.49 6.18 34.15
N PHE A 767 14.32 6.72 33.75
CA PHE A 767 13.03 6.23 34.26
C PHE A 767 12.75 4.79 33.86
N ALA A 768 13.15 4.36 32.67
CA ALA A 768 13.03 2.97 32.25
C ALA A 768 13.93 2.05 33.09
N ALA A 769 15.16 2.45 33.38
CA ALA A 769 16.06 1.70 34.26
C ALA A 769 15.50 1.58 35.69
N LEU A 770 14.98 2.68 36.26
CA LEU A 770 14.27 2.66 37.55
C LEU A 770 13.01 1.78 37.49
N GLY A 771 12.28 1.83 36.39
CA GLY A 771 11.12 0.97 36.15
C GLY A 771 11.48 -0.51 36.13
N MET A 772 12.66 -0.88 35.60
CA MET A 772 13.15 -2.25 35.65
C MET A 772 13.46 -2.75 37.07
N ILE A 773 13.79 -1.85 38.01
CA ILE A 773 13.94 -2.22 39.43
C ILE A 773 12.57 -2.65 39.99
N VAL A 774 11.51 -1.90 39.69
CA VAL A 774 10.13 -2.26 40.12
C VAL A 774 9.69 -3.58 39.49
N LEU A 775 10.01 -3.77 38.21
CA LEU A 775 9.69 -4.97 37.42
C LEU A 775 10.67 -6.12 37.65
N TRP A 776 11.66 -5.97 38.53
CA TRP A 776 12.69 -6.99 38.79
C TRP A 776 12.10 -8.38 39.07
N PRO A 777 11.03 -8.57 39.86
CA PRO A 777 10.47 -9.90 40.09
C PRO A 777 10.04 -10.64 38.82
N ARG A 778 9.74 -9.90 37.74
CA ARG A 778 9.28 -10.41 36.44
C ARG A 778 10.15 -9.95 35.27
N TRP A 779 11.43 -9.64 35.53
CA TRP A 779 12.35 -9.10 34.51
C TRP A 779 12.49 -10.01 33.29
N ARG A 780 12.34 -11.33 33.47
CA ARG A 780 12.39 -12.35 32.41
C ARG A 780 11.30 -12.16 31.35
N ASP A 781 10.14 -11.66 31.74
CA ASP A 781 9.06 -11.33 30.80
C ASP A 781 9.53 -10.26 29.80
N PHE A 782 10.39 -9.34 30.24
CA PHE A 782 10.91 -8.23 29.46
C PHE A 782 12.22 -8.57 28.74
N LEU A 783 12.75 -9.79 28.88
CA LEU A 783 14.01 -10.22 28.28
C LEU A 783 14.10 -9.92 26.77
N PRO A 784 13.05 -10.12 25.94
CA PRO A 784 13.13 -9.78 24.52
C PRO A 784 13.36 -8.29 24.27
N LEU A 785 12.73 -7.42 25.07
CA LEU A 785 12.90 -5.96 24.96
C LEU A 785 14.29 -5.53 25.44
N LEU A 786 14.75 -6.11 26.55
CA LEU A 786 16.10 -5.88 27.07
C LEU A 786 17.19 -6.37 26.11
N ALA A 787 16.97 -7.51 25.43
CA ALA A 787 17.91 -8.03 24.43
C ALA A 787 18.04 -7.08 23.22
N VAL A 788 16.93 -6.47 22.78
CA VAL A 788 16.95 -5.45 21.72
C VAL A 788 17.74 -4.22 22.19
N CYS A 789 17.40 -3.66 23.35
CA CYS A 789 18.09 -2.49 23.89
C CYS A 789 19.59 -2.77 24.12
N GLY A 790 19.93 -3.94 24.67
CA GLY A 790 21.29 -4.38 24.91
C GLY A 790 22.09 -4.55 23.62
N TYR A 791 21.48 -5.14 22.58
CA TYR A 791 22.10 -5.29 21.26
C TYR A 791 22.51 -3.94 20.65
N PHE A 792 21.59 -2.97 20.63
CA PHE A 792 21.90 -1.64 20.06
C PHE A 792 22.89 -0.88 20.93
N THR A 793 22.75 -0.96 22.26
CA THR A 793 23.69 -0.35 23.20
C THR A 793 25.11 -0.88 22.96
N LEU A 794 25.29 -2.20 22.85
CA LEU A 794 26.59 -2.82 22.61
C LEU A 794 27.14 -2.45 21.23
N SER A 795 26.31 -2.50 20.20
CA SER A 795 26.74 -2.20 18.82
C SER A 795 27.28 -0.76 18.69
N HIS A 796 26.60 0.21 19.32
CA HIS A 796 27.01 1.61 19.31
C HIS A 796 28.11 1.92 20.33
N ALA A 797 28.20 1.19 21.44
CA ALA A 797 29.34 1.26 22.35
C ALA A 797 30.65 0.83 21.67
N LEU A 798 30.61 -0.24 20.87
CA LEU A 798 31.78 -0.75 20.11
C LEU A 798 32.13 0.10 18.89
N THR A 799 31.24 0.99 18.45
CA THR A 799 31.50 1.86 17.30
C THR A 799 31.35 3.31 17.74
N TYR A 800 30.37 4.01 17.20
CA TYR A 800 30.08 5.40 17.52
C TYR A 800 28.67 5.51 18.11
N ALA A 801 28.54 6.36 19.13
CA ALA A 801 27.31 6.57 19.86
C ALA A 801 26.87 8.03 19.77
N GLU A 802 25.65 8.20 19.27
CA GLU A 802 24.84 9.41 19.34
C GLU A 802 23.44 9.01 19.76
N VAL A 803 22.76 9.92 20.43
CA VAL A 803 21.41 9.66 20.93
C VAL A 803 20.36 9.57 19.84
N ARG A 804 20.62 10.16 18.67
CA ARG A 804 19.81 9.96 17.47
C ARG A 804 19.65 8.48 17.13
N TYR A 805 20.62 7.64 17.51
CA TYR A 805 20.56 6.20 17.27
C TYR A 805 19.73 5.43 18.30
N SER A 806 19.51 5.97 19.51
CA SER A 806 18.67 5.34 20.53
C SER A 806 17.20 5.73 20.44
N GLU A 807 16.89 6.91 19.88
CA GLU A 807 15.53 7.45 19.82
C GLU A 807 14.49 6.52 19.16
N PRO A 808 14.81 5.79 18.07
CA PRO A 808 13.91 4.76 17.53
C PRO A 808 13.52 3.66 18.53
N LEU A 809 14.27 3.47 19.62
CA LEU A 809 14.02 2.48 20.67
C LEU A 809 13.25 3.06 21.87
N HIS A 810 13.01 4.38 21.93
CA HIS A 810 12.25 5.00 23.01
C HIS A 810 10.83 4.44 23.20
N PRO A 811 10.12 3.95 22.15
CA PRO A 811 8.92 3.14 22.32
C PRO A 811 9.07 1.97 23.29
N ILE A 812 10.20 1.27 23.28
CA ILE A 812 10.48 0.15 24.19
C ILE A 812 10.65 0.66 25.63
N LEU A 813 11.33 1.80 25.81
CA LEU A 813 11.48 2.44 27.13
C LEU A 813 10.12 2.86 27.70
N ALA A 814 9.24 3.45 26.87
CA ALA A 814 7.90 3.83 27.27
C ALA A 814 7.05 2.64 27.75
N ILE A 815 7.23 1.46 27.14
CA ILE A 815 6.58 0.21 27.57
C ILE A 815 7.04 -0.18 28.98
N ILE A 816 8.35 -0.16 29.23
CA ILE A 816 8.93 -0.48 30.53
C ILE A 816 8.41 0.48 31.60
N ILE A 817 8.46 1.79 31.34
CA ILE A 817 7.98 2.84 32.26
C ILE A 817 6.50 2.63 32.59
N ALA A 818 5.66 2.43 31.57
CA ALA A 818 4.22 2.27 31.78
C ALA A 818 3.85 0.96 32.48
N ALA A 819 4.61 -0.11 32.23
CA ALA A 819 4.46 -1.37 32.94
C ALA A 819 4.83 -1.24 34.41
N ALA A 820 5.95 -0.57 34.72
CA ALA A 820 6.38 -0.31 36.09
C ALA A 820 5.38 0.56 36.86
N ALA A 821 4.84 1.60 36.21
CA ALA A 821 3.80 2.45 36.81
C ALA A 821 2.52 1.66 37.13
N GLY A 822 2.10 0.76 36.23
CA GLY A 822 0.94 -0.11 36.47
C GLY A 822 1.16 -1.11 37.61
N GLU A 823 2.37 -1.69 37.68
CA GLU A 823 2.78 -2.59 38.77
C GLU A 823 2.80 -1.86 40.13
N LEU A 824 3.36 -0.66 40.18
CA LEU A 824 3.38 0.15 41.41
C LEU A 824 1.96 0.51 41.86
N GLN A 825 1.10 0.92 40.93
CA GLN A 825 -0.31 1.18 41.24
C GLN A 825 -1.02 -0.04 41.80
N HIS A 826 -0.74 -1.24 41.25
CA HIS A 826 -1.30 -2.48 41.75
C HIS A 826 -0.83 -2.78 43.19
N ARG A 827 0.47 -2.64 43.47
CA ARG A 827 1.02 -2.85 44.81
C ARG A 827 0.46 -1.86 45.84
N LEU A 828 0.34 -0.58 45.47
CA LEU A 828 -0.25 0.43 46.35
C LEU A 828 -1.71 0.12 46.69
N LYS A 829 -2.50 -0.39 45.73
CA LYS A 829 -3.87 -0.83 45.98
C LYS A 829 -3.94 -2.01 46.94
N LEU A 830 -3.04 -2.97 46.83
CA LEU A 830 -2.96 -4.11 47.75
C LEU A 830 -2.56 -3.70 49.17
N ILE A 831 -1.74 -2.66 49.33
CA ILE A 831 -1.35 -2.15 50.66
C ILE A 831 -2.49 -1.34 51.30
N SER A 832 -3.32 -0.69 50.49
CA SER A 832 -4.48 0.08 50.97
C SER A 832 -5.72 -0.76 51.29
N GLN A 833 -5.75 -2.02 50.85
CA GLN A 833 -6.78 -3.02 51.15
C GLN A 833 -6.34 -3.84 52.35
#